data_AF-A0A2W4L4E3-F1
#
_entry.id   AF-A0A2W4L4E3-F1
#
_cell.length_a   1.000
_cell.length_b   1.000
_cell.length_c   1.000
_cell.angle_alpha   90.00
_cell.angle_beta   90.00
_cell.angle_gamma   90.00
#
_symmetry.space_group_name_H-M   'P 1'
#
loop_
_entity.id
_entity.type
_entity.pdbx_description
1 polymer ?
#
loop_
_entity_poly.entity_id
_entity_poly.type
_entity_poly.pdbx_seq_one_letter_code
_entity_poly.pdbx_strand_id
1 'polypeptide(L)'
;MTLAVLLPAASAGELRVDTGRRLSDRLAEQLRAAGADEVIVAEDLDEVARLADQGEPLLLCGDDLLAHTAVLRHVATHPPVGATVALVVPDGDVGVALREERGMVTGVGADQASSGVFGDLLRVGRADLPALAAAARAAAEELTTGALGVAGASPLDRLLVHLAATETTIFAYRVRLLVARRVTDQAGLAAAEAEMAAVDSDEAELRLSVKERDDFFATYFVSTWSPWVTRLAARLRIDPSAVTAISVLAAIVAAGLFAFGGRPALVLGAVLLYLGFVLDCVDGQLARYTRRFSAFGGWLDTIADRAKEYIVYAGLAVGVERADLGNGWALGTAAMVLQTVRHMTDSWYGALHDEAVRRPRPTGSPGGGLGERLGRVSNRVQADTGSLSYWLKRTVVFPIGERWALIALTVALFNPLVSLVAVLVWSGLAFAYTLALRGLRARSMRVPVLATVDASLHRDDGPVARLLGRVGERLPLGPLPLAVLAALAAGVALLPAWAGQARIVTLVTGVVLLLVAGSGSGAPHSGPLDWLVPAALRAAEYLFVIAVASSAGIPPLLAFVLLFVVILHHYDLTARLEKRAAPRPLHVFSGGWDGRIALLCAAIILSVVDVALVAMTGYLFLMFVAGSITGWTAAESRPSPGLAAGRELTSTGGGTERRNR
;
A
#
# COMPACT_ATOMS: atom_id res chain seq x y z
N MET A 1 -3.99 22.64 9.57
CA MET A 1 -4.96 23.53 8.91
C MET A 1 -4.90 23.21 7.42
N THR A 2 -5.98 23.27 6.65
CA THR A 2 -5.94 23.18 5.18
C THR A 2 -6.43 24.49 4.61
N LEU A 3 -5.55 25.15 3.86
CA LEU A 3 -5.82 26.43 3.23
C LEU A 3 -6.26 26.19 1.79
N ALA A 4 -7.45 26.66 1.41
CA ALA A 4 -7.90 26.63 0.03
C ALA A 4 -7.57 27.97 -0.66
N VAL A 5 -7.10 27.89 -1.90
CA VAL A 5 -6.75 29.05 -2.71
C VAL A 5 -7.58 29.02 -3.98
N LEU A 6 -8.40 30.04 -4.18
CA LEU A 6 -9.13 30.29 -5.42
C LEU A 6 -8.28 31.17 -6.33
N LEU A 7 -8.08 30.73 -7.57
CA LEU A 7 -7.31 31.45 -8.58
C LEU A 7 -8.24 31.92 -9.70
N PRO A 8 -8.13 33.19 -10.14
CA PRO A 8 -8.96 33.72 -11.21
C PRO A 8 -8.55 33.12 -12.56
N ALA A 9 -9.50 32.45 -13.21
CA ALA A 9 -9.44 32.07 -14.60
C ALA A 9 -9.89 33.26 -15.48
N ALA A 10 -9.29 33.40 -16.65
CA ALA A 10 -9.42 34.59 -17.51
C ALA A 10 -10.86 34.96 -17.91
N SER A 11 -11.84 34.06 -17.77
CA SER A 11 -13.24 34.21 -18.18
C SER A 11 -14.27 34.12 -17.03
N ALA A 12 -13.86 33.87 -15.79
CA ALA A 12 -14.78 33.42 -14.73
C ALA A 12 -15.41 34.53 -13.88
N GLY A 13 -14.85 35.75 -13.88
CA GLY A 13 -15.32 36.85 -13.03
C GLY A 13 -16.78 37.30 -13.23
N GLU A 14 -17.42 36.87 -14.33
CA GLU A 14 -18.80 37.20 -14.70
C GLU A 14 -19.80 36.04 -14.57
N LEU A 15 -19.34 34.81 -14.34
CA LEU A 15 -20.20 33.63 -14.29
C LEU A 15 -21.10 33.61 -13.06
N ARG A 16 -22.40 33.45 -13.28
CA ARG A 16 -23.41 33.40 -12.21
C ARG A 16 -24.22 32.12 -12.27
N VAL A 17 -24.31 31.42 -11.14
CA VAL A 17 -25.17 30.24 -11.01
C VAL A 17 -26.64 30.64 -11.03
N ASP A 18 -27.56 29.69 -11.24
CA ASP A 18 -29.01 29.92 -11.32
C ASP A 18 -29.60 30.76 -10.17
N THR A 19 -28.96 30.77 -8.99
CA THR A 19 -29.36 31.62 -7.85
C THR A 19 -28.91 33.08 -7.96
N GLY A 20 -28.30 33.49 -9.07
CA GLY A 20 -27.75 34.83 -9.32
C GLY A 20 -26.44 35.16 -8.59
N ARG A 21 -25.87 34.21 -7.83
CA ARG A 21 -24.59 34.35 -7.11
C ARG A 21 -23.41 34.10 -8.04
N ARG A 22 -22.23 34.64 -7.74
CA ARG A 22 -21.02 34.32 -8.52
C ARG A 22 -20.63 32.86 -8.31
N LEU A 23 -20.08 32.23 -9.35
CA LEU A 23 -19.57 30.86 -9.25
C LEU A 23 -18.46 30.74 -8.19
N SER A 24 -17.57 31.74 -8.11
CA SER A 24 -16.50 31.81 -7.11
C SER A 24 -17.00 31.83 -5.67
N ASP A 25 -18.10 32.53 -5.38
CA ASP A 25 -18.71 32.56 -4.05
C ASP A 25 -19.24 31.17 -3.65
N ARG A 26 -19.90 30.48 -4.59
CA ARG A 26 -20.36 29.09 -4.40
C ARG A 26 -19.17 28.15 -4.16
N LEU A 27 -18.12 28.25 -4.97
CA LEU A 27 -16.92 27.44 -4.80
C LEU A 27 -16.26 27.66 -3.44
N ALA A 28 -16.18 28.91 -2.96
CA ALA A 28 -15.66 29.21 -1.63
C ALA A 28 -16.49 28.55 -0.51
N GLU A 29 -17.82 28.52 -0.63
CA GLU A 29 -18.68 27.77 0.29
C GLU A 29 -18.43 26.25 0.20
N GLN A 30 -18.29 25.71 -1.01
CA GLN A 30 -18.03 24.28 -1.22
C GLN A 30 -16.66 23.85 -0.71
N LEU A 31 -15.61 24.67 -0.86
CA LEU A 31 -14.28 24.40 -0.34
C LEU A 31 -14.29 24.31 1.19
N ARG A 32 -15.01 25.21 1.88
CA ARG A 32 -15.23 25.11 3.33
C ARG A 32 -15.98 23.83 3.70
N ALA A 33 -17.05 23.51 2.98
CA ALA A 33 -17.82 22.28 3.19
C ALA A 33 -17.00 21.00 2.88
N ALA A 34 -15.98 21.10 2.03
CA ALA A 34 -15.03 20.03 1.72
C ALA A 34 -13.92 19.88 2.78
N GLY A 35 -13.87 20.78 3.77
CA GLY A 35 -12.94 20.71 4.91
C GLY A 35 -11.81 21.74 4.88
N ALA A 36 -11.84 22.76 4.02
CA ALA A 36 -10.91 23.87 4.10
C ALA A 36 -11.23 24.75 5.32
N ASP A 37 -10.22 25.02 6.15
CA ASP A 37 -10.37 25.88 7.33
C ASP A 37 -10.51 27.35 6.92
N GLU A 38 -9.81 27.74 5.86
CA GLU A 38 -9.79 29.09 5.30
C GLU A 38 -9.78 29.02 3.77
N VAL A 39 -10.37 30.03 3.12
CA VAL A 39 -10.40 30.19 1.66
C VAL A 39 -9.88 31.58 1.33
N ILE A 40 -8.78 31.65 0.58
CA ILE A 40 -8.16 32.88 0.09
C ILE A 40 -8.39 32.95 -1.43
N VAL A 41 -8.63 34.15 -1.94
CA VAL A 41 -8.60 34.42 -3.38
C VAL A 41 -7.23 35.01 -3.69
N ALA A 42 -6.39 34.26 -4.38
CA ALA A 42 -5.05 34.72 -4.73
C ALA A 42 -5.09 35.57 -6.01
N GLU A 43 -4.29 36.63 -6.04
CA GLU A 43 -4.21 37.52 -7.21
C GLU A 43 -3.40 36.88 -8.36
N ASP A 44 -2.34 36.14 -8.00
CA ASP A 44 -1.40 35.55 -8.96
C ASP A 44 -0.71 34.28 -8.40
N LEU A 45 0.16 33.69 -9.23
CA LEU A 45 0.94 32.51 -8.85
C LEU A 45 2.10 32.83 -7.89
N ASP A 46 2.55 34.09 -7.80
CA ASP A 46 3.57 34.49 -6.82
C ASP A 46 3.01 34.45 -5.39
N GLU A 47 1.75 34.81 -5.21
CA GLU A 47 1.04 34.64 -3.95
C GLU A 47 0.92 33.17 -3.56
N VAL A 48 0.62 32.28 -4.51
CA VAL A 48 0.62 30.82 -4.28
C VAL A 48 2.00 30.34 -3.80
N ALA A 49 3.09 30.86 -4.40
CA ALA A 49 4.44 30.52 -3.96
C ALA A 49 4.70 30.97 -2.51
N ARG A 50 4.29 32.19 -2.14
CA ARG A 50 4.40 32.70 -0.76
C ARG A 50 3.61 31.87 0.25
N LEU A 51 2.39 31.44 -0.11
CA LEU A 51 1.57 30.58 0.74
C LEU A 51 2.18 29.19 0.91
N ALA A 52 2.77 28.64 -0.15
CA ALA A 52 3.47 27.35 -0.09
C ALA A 52 4.69 27.41 0.85
N ASP A 53 5.44 28.53 0.85
CA ASP A 53 6.58 28.76 1.75
C ASP A 53 6.18 28.81 3.24
N GLN A 54 4.90 29.04 3.57
CA GLN A 54 4.38 29.02 4.96
C GLN A 54 4.22 27.61 5.54
N GLY A 55 4.23 26.56 4.71
CA GLY A 55 4.28 25.17 5.15
C GLY A 55 2.94 24.49 5.46
N GLU A 56 1.81 25.15 5.19
CA GLU A 56 0.49 24.54 5.32
C GLU A 56 0.06 23.85 4.00
N PRO A 57 -0.62 22.67 4.05
CA PRO A 57 -1.15 22.03 2.85
C PRO A 57 -2.14 22.94 2.13
N LEU A 58 -2.02 23.00 0.80
CA LEU A 58 -2.83 23.87 -0.04
C LEU A 58 -3.83 23.06 -0.88
N LEU A 59 -5.05 23.58 -1.01
CA LEU A 59 -6.06 23.12 -1.96
C LEU A 59 -6.32 24.23 -2.98
N LEU A 60 -5.69 24.12 -4.14
CA LEU A 60 -5.77 25.11 -5.21
C LEU A 60 -6.94 24.78 -6.13
N CYS A 61 -7.76 25.77 -6.46
CA CYS A 61 -8.96 25.61 -7.28
C CYS A 61 -9.10 26.82 -8.23
N GLY A 62 -9.32 26.55 -9.52
CA GLY A 62 -9.77 27.57 -10.46
C GLY A 62 -11.19 28.02 -10.13
N ASP A 63 -11.50 29.29 -10.36
CA ASP A 63 -12.85 29.83 -10.18
C ASP A 63 -13.79 29.54 -11.37
N ASP A 64 -13.31 28.85 -12.40
CA ASP A 64 -14.06 28.32 -13.56
C ASP A 64 -14.58 26.89 -13.35
N LEU A 65 -14.42 26.29 -12.16
CA LEU A 65 -14.85 24.92 -11.88
C LEU A 65 -16.30 24.86 -11.38
N LEU A 66 -17.15 24.08 -12.04
CA LEU A 66 -18.42 23.64 -11.51
C LEU A 66 -18.34 22.15 -11.14
N ALA A 67 -18.55 21.81 -9.88
CA ALA A 67 -18.53 20.40 -9.45
C ALA A 67 -19.45 20.13 -8.25
N HIS A 68 -19.82 18.87 -8.05
CA HIS A 68 -20.41 18.45 -6.76
C HIS A 68 -19.42 18.69 -5.63
N THR A 69 -19.90 19.13 -4.47
CA THR A 69 -19.08 19.32 -3.26
C THR A 69 -18.33 18.03 -2.88
N ALA A 70 -18.91 16.87 -3.16
CA ALA A 70 -18.26 15.57 -2.98
C ALA A 70 -16.96 15.42 -3.79
N VAL A 71 -16.86 15.98 -5.00
CA VAL A 71 -15.63 15.96 -5.81
C VAL A 71 -14.51 16.73 -5.11
N LEU A 72 -14.81 17.95 -4.65
CA LEU A 72 -13.86 18.79 -3.91
C LEU A 72 -13.40 18.08 -2.63
N ARG A 73 -14.34 17.51 -1.87
CA ARG A 73 -14.06 16.70 -0.69
C ARG A 73 -13.21 15.47 -1.02
N HIS A 74 -13.45 14.82 -2.15
CA HIS A 74 -12.70 13.64 -2.57
C HIS A 74 -11.24 13.94 -2.90
N VAL A 75 -10.96 15.06 -3.57
CA VAL A 75 -9.58 15.52 -3.84
C VAL A 75 -8.91 15.97 -2.55
N ALA A 76 -9.59 16.77 -1.72
CA ALA A 76 -9.06 17.27 -0.46
C ALA A 76 -8.64 16.15 0.52
N THR A 77 -9.43 15.06 0.55
CA THR A 77 -9.24 13.93 1.48
C THR A 77 -8.71 12.66 0.79
N HIS A 78 -8.15 12.78 -0.41
CA HIS A 78 -7.71 11.62 -1.19
C HIS A 78 -6.60 10.82 -0.46
N PRO A 79 -6.69 9.47 -0.38
CA PRO A 79 -5.62 8.64 0.14
C PRO A 79 -4.52 8.41 -0.91
N PRO A 80 -3.23 8.30 -0.54
CA PRO A 80 -2.71 8.33 0.82
C PRO A 80 -2.80 9.73 1.44
N VAL A 81 -3.00 9.77 2.77
CA VAL A 81 -3.16 11.02 3.51
C VAL A 81 -1.89 11.86 3.34
N GLY A 82 -2.06 13.11 2.89
CA GLY A 82 -0.97 14.06 2.68
C GLY A 82 -0.34 14.00 1.29
N ALA A 83 -0.89 13.23 0.35
CA ALA A 83 -0.42 13.19 -1.03
C ALA A 83 -0.91 14.38 -1.86
N THR A 84 -0.10 14.76 -2.84
CA THR A 84 -0.47 15.70 -3.91
C THR A 84 -1.38 15.02 -4.94
N VAL A 85 -2.54 15.61 -5.21
CA VAL A 85 -3.63 14.99 -5.99
C VAL A 85 -4.22 16.00 -6.97
N ALA A 86 -4.25 15.65 -8.25
CA ALA A 86 -4.88 16.41 -9.32
C ALA A 86 -6.24 15.80 -9.68
N LEU A 87 -7.24 16.67 -9.89
CA LEU A 87 -8.54 16.30 -10.45
C LEU A 87 -8.38 16.01 -11.95
N VAL A 88 -8.89 14.86 -12.38
CA VAL A 88 -8.95 14.48 -13.81
C VAL A 88 -10.40 14.36 -14.26
N VAL A 89 -10.76 15.12 -15.28
CA VAL A 89 -12.09 15.12 -15.91
C VAL A 89 -12.01 14.47 -17.30
N PRO A 90 -13.15 14.00 -17.87
CA PRO A 90 -13.16 13.31 -19.17
C PRO A 90 -12.57 14.15 -20.32
N ASP A 91 -12.07 13.46 -21.36
CA ASP A 91 -11.56 14.12 -22.57
C ASP A 91 -12.68 14.92 -23.27
N GLY A 92 -12.39 16.17 -23.66
CA GLY A 92 -13.33 17.10 -24.29
C GLY A 92 -13.63 18.36 -23.46
N ASP A 93 -13.24 18.38 -22.19
CA ASP A 93 -13.26 19.59 -21.35
C ASP A 93 -12.03 20.49 -21.60
N VAL A 94 -12.11 21.75 -21.17
CA VAL A 94 -11.00 22.71 -21.25
C VAL A 94 -9.90 22.31 -20.26
N GLY A 95 -8.64 22.27 -20.69
CA GLY A 95 -7.50 22.06 -19.79
C GLY A 95 -6.35 21.30 -20.42
N VAL A 96 -5.24 21.20 -19.69
CA VAL A 96 -4.08 20.45 -20.15
C VAL A 96 -4.35 18.94 -20.14
N ALA A 97 -3.99 18.25 -21.22
CA ALA A 97 -4.15 16.80 -21.34
C ALA A 97 -3.28 16.06 -20.31
N LEU A 98 -3.85 15.02 -19.70
CA LEU A 98 -3.21 14.20 -18.67
C LEU A 98 -3.18 12.73 -19.09
N ARG A 99 -2.02 12.11 -18.84
CA ARG A 99 -1.85 10.66 -18.97
C ARG A 99 -1.74 10.01 -17.61
N GLU A 100 -2.69 9.13 -17.31
CA GLU A 100 -2.73 8.36 -16.07
C GLU A 100 -2.15 6.95 -16.25
N GLU A 101 -1.35 6.51 -15.27
CA GLU A 101 -1.00 5.11 -15.11
C GLU A 101 -1.02 4.75 -13.62
N ARG A 102 -1.76 3.68 -13.25
CA ARG A 102 -1.90 3.22 -11.86
C ARG A 102 -2.36 4.31 -10.87
N GLY A 103 -3.23 5.23 -11.32
CA GLY A 103 -3.76 6.31 -10.48
C GLY A 103 -2.76 7.44 -10.20
N MET A 104 -1.69 7.52 -10.98
CA MET A 104 -0.70 8.60 -10.95
C MET A 104 -0.68 9.32 -12.30
N VAL A 105 -0.45 10.63 -12.28
CA VAL A 105 -0.18 11.43 -13.48
C VAL A 105 1.25 11.14 -13.94
N THR A 106 1.38 10.55 -15.13
CA THR A 106 2.66 10.16 -15.74
C THR A 106 3.10 11.07 -16.88
N GLY A 107 2.22 11.94 -17.35
CA GLY A 107 2.48 12.88 -18.42
C GLY A 107 1.44 13.99 -18.43
N VAL A 108 1.90 15.19 -18.78
CA VAL A 108 1.10 16.42 -18.87
C VAL A 108 1.42 17.06 -20.23
N GLY A 109 0.41 17.38 -21.04
CA GLY A 109 0.55 18.01 -22.36
C GLY A 109 0.15 17.14 -23.57
N ALA A 110 0.18 17.74 -24.76
CA ALA A 110 -0.49 17.25 -25.97
C ALA A 110 0.22 16.10 -26.74
N ASP A 111 1.48 15.80 -26.43
CA ASP A 111 2.30 14.85 -27.22
C ASP A 111 2.05 13.37 -26.90
N GLN A 112 1.06 13.04 -26.06
CA GLN A 112 0.77 11.66 -25.65
C GLN A 112 -0.72 11.36 -25.73
N ALA A 113 -1.07 10.08 -25.93
CA ALA A 113 -2.46 9.62 -25.88
C ALA A 113 -3.07 9.97 -24.50
N SER A 114 -3.94 10.99 -24.50
CA SER A 114 -4.63 11.49 -23.30
C SER A 114 -5.51 10.41 -22.69
N SER A 115 -5.64 10.46 -21.38
CA SER A 115 -6.64 9.68 -20.64
C SER A 115 -7.76 10.56 -20.07
N GLY A 116 -7.55 11.88 -20.04
CA GLY A 116 -8.45 12.90 -19.49
C GLY A 116 -7.73 14.24 -19.46
N VAL A 117 -8.41 15.30 -19.03
CA VAL A 117 -7.82 16.64 -18.88
C VAL A 117 -7.80 17.08 -17.43
N PHE A 118 -6.93 18.03 -17.10
CA PHE A 118 -6.85 18.60 -15.76
C PHE A 118 -8.08 19.46 -15.43
N GLY A 119 -8.73 19.15 -14.30
CA GLY A 119 -9.98 19.80 -13.88
C GLY A 119 -9.81 21.06 -13.03
N ASP A 120 -8.66 21.74 -13.08
CA ASP A 120 -8.33 22.96 -12.30
C ASP A 120 -8.49 22.84 -10.78
N LEU A 121 -8.35 21.62 -10.23
CA LEU A 121 -8.36 21.38 -8.79
C LEU A 121 -7.16 20.51 -8.41
N LEU A 122 -6.30 21.06 -7.56
CA LEU A 122 -5.04 20.45 -7.14
C LEU A 122 -4.88 20.58 -5.62
N ARG A 123 -4.82 19.44 -4.93
CA ARG A 123 -4.35 19.40 -3.54
C ARG A 123 -2.85 19.18 -3.55
N VAL A 124 -2.10 19.95 -2.76
CA VAL A 124 -0.66 19.75 -2.57
C VAL A 124 -0.35 19.40 -1.12
N GLY A 125 0.37 18.29 -0.96
CA GLY A 125 0.82 17.80 0.34
C GLY A 125 2.00 18.60 0.90
N ARG A 126 2.19 18.60 2.23
CA ARG A 126 3.31 19.31 2.89
C ARG A 126 4.69 18.96 2.32
N ALA A 127 4.89 17.69 1.95
CA ALA A 127 6.16 17.21 1.42
C ALA A 127 6.51 17.85 0.06
N ASP A 128 5.51 18.29 -0.69
CA ASP A 128 5.66 18.80 -2.05
C ASP A 128 5.53 20.33 -2.12
N LEU A 129 5.32 21.03 -0.99
CA LEU A 129 5.23 22.50 -0.95
C LEU A 129 6.48 23.21 -1.49
N PRO A 130 7.73 22.76 -1.24
CA PRO A 130 8.90 23.39 -1.85
C PRO A 130 8.91 23.26 -3.38
N ALA A 131 8.46 22.11 -3.91
CA ALA A 131 8.33 21.89 -5.34
C ALA A 131 7.21 22.75 -5.94
N LEU A 132 6.10 22.90 -5.21
CA LEU A 132 5.01 23.79 -5.58
C LEU A 132 5.47 25.25 -5.65
N ALA A 133 6.20 25.74 -4.65
CA ALA A 133 6.71 27.10 -4.63
C ALA A 133 7.65 27.37 -5.81
N ALA A 134 8.51 26.42 -6.15
CA ALA A 134 9.37 26.51 -7.34
C ALA A 134 8.56 26.51 -8.64
N ALA A 135 7.58 25.61 -8.77
CA ALA A 135 6.71 25.51 -9.93
C ALA A 135 5.85 26.77 -10.13
N ALA A 136 5.36 27.36 -9.04
CA ALA A 136 4.55 28.57 -9.07
C ALA A 136 5.33 29.79 -9.56
N ARG A 137 6.56 29.98 -9.07
CA ARG A 137 7.46 31.05 -9.54
C ARG A 137 7.81 30.88 -11.03
N ALA A 138 8.11 29.65 -11.47
CA ALA A 138 8.41 29.37 -12.87
C ALA A 138 7.21 29.63 -13.79
N ALA A 139 6.01 29.23 -13.36
CA ALA A 139 4.77 29.50 -14.09
C ALA A 139 4.41 31.01 -14.14
N ALA A 140 4.69 31.76 -13.06
CA ALA A 140 4.51 33.22 -13.02
C ALA A 140 5.45 33.95 -13.99
N GLU A 141 6.72 33.52 -14.07
CA GLU A 141 7.70 34.05 -15.01
C GLU A 141 7.29 33.80 -16.48
N GLU A 142 6.75 32.62 -16.77
CA GLU A 142 6.24 32.26 -18.10
C GLU A 142 5.02 33.11 -18.51
N LEU A 143 4.11 33.40 -17.58
CA LEU A 143 2.97 34.30 -17.80
C LEU A 143 3.44 35.72 -18.14
N THR A 144 4.52 36.19 -17.51
CA THR A 144 5.05 37.55 -17.70
C THR A 144 5.85 37.70 -19.00
N THR A 145 6.59 36.66 -19.40
CA THR A 145 7.48 36.69 -20.57
C THR A 145 6.79 36.37 -21.89
N GLY A 146 5.55 35.86 -21.86
CA GLY A 146 4.78 35.53 -23.06
C GLY A 146 5.38 34.39 -23.88
N ALA A 147 6.27 33.59 -23.31
CA ALA A 147 6.82 32.41 -23.95
C ALA A 147 5.66 31.47 -24.36
N LEU A 148 5.70 30.99 -25.60
CA LEU A 148 4.69 30.13 -26.23
C LEU A 148 4.52 28.81 -25.46
N GLY A 149 3.71 28.81 -24.41
CA GLY A 149 3.30 27.64 -23.65
C GLY A 149 1.79 27.63 -23.49
N VAL A 150 1.15 26.66 -24.16
CA VAL A 150 -0.29 26.34 -24.17
C VAL A 150 -1.21 27.58 -24.25
N ALA A 151 -1.42 28.10 -25.45
CA ALA A 151 -2.37 29.21 -25.68
C ALA A 151 -3.76 28.86 -25.09
N GLY A 152 -4.26 29.70 -24.18
CA GLY A 152 -5.56 29.50 -23.50
C GLY A 152 -5.55 28.67 -22.21
N ALA A 153 -4.39 28.21 -21.72
CA ALA A 153 -4.28 27.47 -20.44
C ALA A 153 -4.47 28.35 -19.21
N SER A 154 -5.12 27.82 -18.17
CA SER A 154 -5.27 28.52 -16.87
C SER A 154 -3.91 28.69 -16.16
N PRO A 155 -3.81 29.60 -15.18
CA PRO A 155 -2.63 29.67 -14.30
C PRO A 155 -2.30 28.32 -13.65
N LEU A 156 -3.33 27.55 -13.28
CA LEU A 156 -3.21 26.24 -12.65
C LEU A 156 -2.79 25.13 -13.64
N ASP A 157 -3.21 25.18 -14.90
CA ASP A 157 -2.69 24.31 -15.96
C ASP A 157 -1.17 24.45 -16.09
N ARG A 158 -0.66 25.70 -16.12
CA ARG A 158 0.78 26.00 -16.20
C ARG A 158 1.53 25.54 -14.95
N LEU A 159 0.97 25.83 -13.78
CA LEU A 159 1.50 25.37 -12.50
C LEU A 159 1.67 23.85 -12.48
N LEU A 160 0.68 23.10 -12.97
CA LEU A 160 0.72 21.65 -13.03
C LEU A 160 1.82 21.14 -13.97
N VAL A 161 2.02 21.78 -15.12
CA VAL A 161 3.11 21.45 -16.05
C VAL A 161 4.47 21.56 -15.36
N HIS A 162 4.72 22.69 -14.68
CA HIS A 162 5.98 22.90 -13.95
C HIS A 162 6.12 21.96 -12.76
N LEU A 163 5.04 21.69 -12.02
CA LEU A 163 5.06 20.76 -10.90
C LEU A 163 5.35 19.32 -11.38
N ALA A 164 4.76 18.89 -12.50
CA ALA A 164 5.00 17.58 -13.08
C ALA A 164 6.41 17.42 -13.67
N ALA A 165 7.11 18.52 -13.96
CA ALA A 165 8.51 18.51 -14.35
C ALA A 165 9.48 18.30 -13.16
N THR A 166 8.98 18.39 -11.92
CA THR A 166 9.74 18.05 -10.71
C THR A 166 9.65 16.54 -10.38
N GLU A 167 10.37 16.06 -9.37
CA GLU A 167 10.25 14.68 -8.88
C GLU A 167 8.97 14.42 -8.05
N THR A 168 8.01 15.35 -8.06
CA THR A 168 6.76 15.25 -7.31
C THR A 168 5.86 14.14 -7.86
N THR A 169 5.38 13.26 -6.97
CA THR A 169 4.40 12.25 -7.37
C THR A 169 2.99 12.82 -7.25
N ILE A 170 2.33 13.02 -8.39
CA ILE A 170 0.97 13.55 -8.47
C ILE A 170 -0.01 12.38 -8.66
N PHE A 171 -0.91 12.16 -7.69
CA PHE A 171 -1.99 11.19 -7.82
C PHE A 171 -3.14 11.78 -8.66
N ALA A 172 -3.80 10.93 -9.43
CA ALA A 172 -4.94 11.30 -10.26
C ALA A 172 -6.24 10.89 -9.57
N TYR A 173 -7.13 11.85 -9.32
CA TYR A 173 -8.51 11.57 -8.94
C TYR A 173 -9.42 11.78 -10.15
N ARG A 174 -9.82 10.66 -10.77
CA ARG A 174 -10.71 10.66 -11.93
C ARG A 174 -12.18 10.77 -11.52
N VAL A 175 -12.87 11.74 -12.11
CA VAL A 175 -14.32 11.90 -11.96
C VAL A 175 -15.06 10.78 -12.70
N ARG A 176 -16.06 10.19 -12.06
CA ARG A 176 -16.81 9.02 -12.56
C ARG A 176 -18.32 9.21 -12.49
N LEU A 177 -18.91 8.93 -11.32
CA LEU A 177 -20.36 8.96 -11.12
C LEU A 177 -20.88 10.34 -10.69
N LEU A 178 -19.98 11.27 -10.38
CA LEU A 178 -20.27 12.65 -10.03
C LEU A 178 -19.92 13.54 -11.22
N VAL A 179 -20.41 14.77 -11.21
CA VAL A 179 -20.11 15.79 -12.22
C VAL A 179 -19.03 16.76 -11.72
N ALA A 180 -18.08 17.05 -12.60
CA ALA A 180 -17.15 18.17 -12.49
C ALA A 180 -16.80 18.66 -13.91
N ARG A 181 -16.94 19.96 -14.16
CA ARG A 181 -16.74 20.59 -15.46
C ARG A 181 -16.04 21.93 -15.28
N ARG A 182 -15.08 22.23 -16.15
CA ARG A 182 -14.58 23.59 -16.31
C ARG A 182 -15.50 24.35 -17.26
N VAL A 183 -15.92 25.54 -16.87
CA VAL A 183 -16.93 26.33 -17.58
C VAL A 183 -16.36 27.67 -18.01
N THR A 184 -16.44 27.98 -19.30
CA THR A 184 -15.89 29.21 -19.88
C THR A 184 -16.94 30.27 -20.15
N ASP A 185 -18.22 29.89 -20.22
CA ASP A 185 -19.34 30.78 -20.51
C ASP A 185 -20.61 30.36 -19.75
N GLN A 186 -21.62 31.24 -19.76
CA GLN A 186 -22.88 31.06 -19.04
C GLN A 186 -23.72 29.88 -19.59
N ALA A 187 -23.59 29.56 -20.88
CA ALA A 187 -24.34 28.47 -21.50
C ALA A 187 -23.77 27.11 -21.06
N GLY A 188 -22.44 26.98 -21.02
CA GLY A 188 -21.72 25.83 -20.46
C GLY A 188 -21.99 25.67 -18.98
N LEU A 189 -22.05 26.76 -18.22
CA LEU A 189 -22.46 26.74 -16.81
C LEU A 189 -23.87 26.15 -16.62
N ALA A 190 -24.87 26.67 -17.34
CA ALA A 190 -26.24 26.17 -17.25
C ALA A 190 -26.35 24.68 -17.66
N ALA A 191 -25.63 24.26 -18.70
CA ALA A 191 -25.59 22.86 -19.11
C ALA A 191 -24.99 21.95 -18.03
N ALA A 192 -23.90 22.38 -17.40
CA ALA A 192 -23.25 21.63 -16.33
C ALA A 192 -24.08 21.62 -15.04
N GLU A 193 -24.86 22.67 -14.75
CA GLU A 193 -25.82 22.70 -13.65
C GLU A 193 -26.97 21.71 -13.87
N ALA A 194 -27.48 21.60 -15.09
CA ALA A 194 -28.48 20.59 -15.45
C ALA A 194 -27.92 19.16 -15.33
N GLU A 195 -26.66 18.93 -15.75
CA GLU A 195 -25.97 17.65 -15.58
C GLU A 195 -25.84 17.28 -14.09
N MET A 196 -25.40 18.22 -13.25
CA MET A 196 -25.30 18.05 -11.80
C MET A 196 -26.64 17.73 -11.15
N ALA A 197 -27.70 18.44 -11.52
CA ALA A 197 -29.05 18.24 -10.96
C ALA A 197 -29.64 16.86 -11.30
N ALA A 198 -29.20 16.24 -12.40
CA ALA A 198 -29.64 14.90 -12.80
C ALA A 198 -28.99 13.77 -11.99
N VAL A 199 -27.93 14.06 -11.22
CA VAL A 199 -27.16 13.07 -10.46
C VAL A 199 -27.52 13.15 -8.97
N ASP A 200 -28.04 12.06 -8.42
CA ASP A 200 -28.13 11.87 -6.97
C ASP A 200 -26.72 11.67 -6.39
N SER A 201 -26.20 12.69 -5.71
CA SER A 201 -24.85 12.67 -5.15
C SER A 201 -24.67 11.58 -4.09
N ASP A 202 -25.68 11.31 -3.26
CA ASP A 202 -25.55 10.38 -2.14
C ASP A 202 -25.50 8.93 -2.65
N GLU A 203 -26.33 8.59 -3.64
CA GLU A 203 -26.30 7.28 -4.29
C GLU A 203 -25.02 7.12 -5.14
N ALA A 204 -24.55 8.19 -5.80
CA ALA A 204 -23.27 8.18 -6.51
C ALA A 204 -22.09 7.96 -5.55
N GLU A 205 -22.05 8.64 -4.40
CA GLU A 205 -21.02 8.45 -3.38
C GLU A 205 -21.06 7.05 -2.78
N LEU A 206 -22.25 6.50 -2.53
CA LEU A 206 -22.39 5.14 -2.03
C LEU A 206 -21.86 4.11 -3.03
N ARG A 207 -22.11 4.29 -4.33
CA ARG A 207 -21.55 3.44 -5.38
C ARG A 207 -20.03 3.61 -5.54
N LEU A 208 -19.52 4.83 -5.43
CA LEU A 208 -18.09 5.13 -5.45
C LEU A 208 -17.35 4.58 -4.22
N SER A 209 -18.07 4.32 -3.13
CA SER A 209 -17.51 3.67 -1.95
C SER A 209 -17.06 2.23 -2.20
N VAL A 210 -17.60 1.56 -3.23
CA VAL A 210 -17.17 0.23 -3.67
C VAL A 210 -15.92 0.35 -4.56
N LYS A 211 -14.98 -0.57 -4.42
CA LYS A 211 -13.73 -0.48 -5.17
C LYS A 211 -14.02 -0.82 -6.63
N GLU A 212 -13.53 0.01 -7.55
CA GLU A 212 -13.82 -0.15 -8.98
C GLU A 212 -13.35 -1.50 -9.55
N ARG A 213 -12.22 -1.98 -9.06
CA ARG A 213 -11.61 -3.25 -9.47
C ARG A 213 -11.51 -4.17 -8.27
N ASP A 214 -12.65 -4.71 -7.83
CA ASP A 214 -12.73 -5.76 -6.81
C ASP A 214 -12.57 -7.16 -7.39
N ASP A 215 -12.12 -8.10 -6.57
CA ASP A 215 -11.89 -9.48 -7.01
C ASP A 215 -13.22 -10.19 -7.33
N PHE A 216 -13.15 -11.36 -7.97
CA PHE A 216 -14.34 -12.03 -8.52
C PHE A 216 -15.37 -12.27 -7.42
N PHE A 217 -14.93 -12.85 -6.29
CA PHE A 217 -15.84 -13.17 -5.21
C PHE A 217 -16.44 -11.91 -4.57
N ALA A 218 -15.62 -10.90 -4.29
CA ALA A 218 -16.09 -9.63 -3.75
C ALA A 218 -17.11 -8.97 -4.68
N THR A 219 -16.80 -8.88 -5.98
CA THR A 219 -17.66 -8.20 -6.98
C THR A 219 -19.07 -8.78 -7.03
N TYR A 220 -19.20 -10.11 -7.11
CA TYR A 220 -20.51 -10.74 -7.34
C TYR A 220 -21.24 -11.13 -6.05
N PHE A 221 -20.52 -11.49 -4.98
CA PHE A 221 -21.11 -12.04 -3.76
C PHE A 221 -21.10 -11.07 -2.58
N VAL A 222 -20.43 -9.92 -2.67
CA VAL A 222 -20.34 -8.93 -1.59
C VAL A 222 -20.76 -7.54 -2.05
N SER A 223 -20.13 -7.02 -3.10
CA SER A 223 -20.32 -5.65 -3.60
C SER A 223 -21.71 -5.39 -4.18
N THR A 224 -22.48 -6.45 -4.48
CA THR A 224 -23.88 -6.36 -4.90
C THR A 224 -24.82 -5.89 -3.79
N TRP A 225 -24.47 -6.10 -2.51
CA TRP A 225 -25.37 -5.75 -1.39
C TRP A 225 -24.68 -5.10 -0.18
N SER A 226 -23.35 -5.18 -0.06
CA SER A 226 -22.59 -4.46 0.98
C SER A 226 -22.84 -2.95 1.03
N PRO A 227 -23.14 -2.22 -0.06
CA PRO A 227 -23.50 -0.80 0.04
C PRO A 227 -24.72 -0.52 0.93
N TRP A 228 -25.69 -1.45 1.01
CA TRP A 228 -26.83 -1.30 1.93
C TRP A 228 -26.38 -1.40 3.39
N VAL A 229 -25.43 -2.29 3.67
CA VAL A 229 -24.81 -2.43 5.00
C VAL A 229 -23.98 -1.19 5.34
N THR A 230 -23.19 -0.68 4.38
CA THR A 230 -22.41 0.56 4.53
C THR A 230 -23.31 1.74 4.86
N ARG A 231 -24.43 1.91 4.14
CA ARG A 231 -25.42 2.95 4.44
C ARG A 231 -26.06 2.78 5.81
N LEU A 232 -26.38 1.55 6.22
CA LEU A 232 -26.90 1.28 7.56
C LEU A 232 -25.86 1.64 8.64
N ALA A 233 -24.61 1.22 8.48
CA ALA A 233 -23.53 1.52 9.41
C ALA A 233 -23.28 3.04 9.52
N ALA A 234 -23.32 3.77 8.40
CA ALA A 234 -23.23 5.22 8.38
C ALA A 234 -24.39 5.89 9.12
N ARG A 235 -25.63 5.41 8.93
CA ARG A 235 -26.82 5.90 9.66
C ARG A 235 -26.72 5.65 11.17
N LEU A 236 -26.15 4.51 11.56
CA LEU A 236 -25.89 4.15 12.95
C LEU A 236 -24.65 4.85 13.54
N ARG A 237 -23.92 5.65 12.74
CA ARG A 237 -22.70 6.37 13.12
C ARG A 237 -21.61 5.44 13.69
N ILE A 238 -21.54 4.21 13.19
CA ILE A 238 -20.48 3.26 13.55
C ILE A 238 -19.19 3.71 12.85
N ASP A 239 -18.06 3.67 13.55
CA ASP A 239 -16.77 3.99 12.94
C ASP A 239 -16.21 2.81 12.12
N PRO A 240 -15.46 3.07 11.03
CA PRO A 240 -14.83 2.02 10.23
C PRO A 240 -14.02 1.02 11.07
N SER A 241 -13.19 1.51 12.00
CA SER A 241 -12.39 0.64 12.87
C SER A 241 -13.22 -0.23 13.82
N ALA A 242 -14.43 0.20 14.18
CA ALA A 242 -15.35 -0.63 14.97
C ALA A 242 -15.93 -1.76 14.11
N VAL A 243 -16.26 -1.49 12.84
CA VAL A 243 -16.66 -2.53 11.87
C VAL A 243 -15.53 -3.54 11.67
N THR A 244 -14.28 -3.08 11.52
CA THR A 244 -13.09 -3.95 11.47
C THR A 244 -13.01 -4.84 12.71
N ALA A 245 -13.20 -4.30 13.92
CA ALA A 245 -13.17 -5.08 15.16
C ALA A 245 -14.27 -6.17 15.20
N ILE A 246 -15.48 -5.87 14.73
CA ILE A 246 -16.56 -6.86 14.62
C ILE A 246 -16.19 -7.95 13.61
N SER A 247 -15.56 -7.61 12.48
CA SER A 247 -15.08 -8.59 11.49
C SER A 247 -14.03 -9.53 12.09
N VAL A 248 -13.12 -9.00 12.93
CA VAL A 248 -12.10 -9.79 13.63
C VAL A 248 -12.75 -10.76 14.63
N LEU A 249 -13.73 -10.28 15.39
CA LEU A 249 -14.48 -11.13 16.31
C LEU A 249 -15.20 -12.27 15.57
N ALA A 250 -15.83 -11.98 14.44
CA ALA A 250 -16.48 -12.99 13.59
C ALA A 250 -15.48 -14.07 13.14
N ALA A 251 -14.27 -13.69 12.73
CA ALA A 251 -13.22 -14.63 12.35
C ALA A 251 -12.74 -15.50 13.53
N ILE A 252 -12.59 -14.91 14.73
CA ILE A 252 -12.21 -15.66 15.95
C ILE A 252 -13.29 -16.70 16.30
N VAL A 253 -14.56 -16.30 16.28
CA VAL A 253 -15.67 -17.22 16.57
C VAL A 253 -15.77 -18.31 15.50
N ALA A 254 -15.60 -17.97 14.22
CA ALA A 254 -15.57 -18.95 13.14
C ALA A 254 -14.42 -19.96 13.30
N ALA A 255 -13.22 -19.48 13.64
CA ALA A 255 -12.08 -20.35 13.95
C ALA A 255 -12.35 -21.28 15.14
N GLY A 256 -13.02 -20.78 16.19
CA GLY A 256 -13.47 -21.58 17.33
C GLY A 256 -14.47 -22.67 16.92
N LEU A 257 -15.40 -22.36 16.01
CA LEU A 257 -16.37 -23.33 15.48
C LEU A 257 -15.69 -24.40 14.61
N PHE A 258 -14.69 -24.02 13.79
CA PHE A 258 -13.88 -24.97 13.03
C PHE A 258 -13.06 -25.89 13.94
N ALA A 259 -12.53 -25.34 15.03
CA ALA A 259 -11.81 -26.10 16.05
C ALA A 259 -12.73 -27.02 16.87
N PHE A 260 -13.98 -26.63 17.11
CA PHE A 260 -14.97 -27.46 17.80
C PHE A 260 -15.35 -28.69 16.96
N GLY A 261 -15.55 -28.50 15.65
CA GLY A 261 -15.87 -29.57 14.72
C GLY A 261 -17.35 -29.98 14.75
N GLY A 262 -17.70 -30.98 13.95
CA GLY A 262 -19.09 -31.39 13.71
C GLY A 262 -19.78 -30.50 12.67
N ARG A 263 -20.59 -31.12 11.79
CA ARG A 263 -21.13 -30.45 10.59
C ARG A 263 -21.88 -29.14 10.89
N PRO A 264 -22.76 -29.04 11.90
CA PRO A 264 -23.45 -27.78 12.19
C PRO A 264 -22.50 -26.63 12.56
N ALA A 265 -21.47 -26.91 13.37
CA ALA A 265 -20.47 -25.92 13.74
C ALA A 265 -19.61 -25.49 12.54
N LEU A 266 -19.20 -26.44 11.69
CA LEU A 266 -18.46 -26.13 10.47
C LEU A 266 -19.27 -25.23 9.51
N VAL A 267 -20.56 -25.52 9.33
CA VAL A 267 -21.45 -24.71 8.48
C VAL A 267 -21.68 -23.33 9.09
N LEU A 268 -21.96 -23.24 10.40
CA LEU A 268 -22.14 -21.96 11.08
C LEU A 268 -20.85 -21.12 11.04
N GLY A 269 -19.70 -21.76 11.24
CA GLY A 269 -18.40 -21.13 11.13
C GLY A 269 -18.15 -20.58 9.73
N ALA A 270 -18.50 -21.34 8.68
CA ALA A 270 -18.37 -20.90 7.29
C ALA A 270 -19.28 -19.71 6.95
N VAL A 271 -20.52 -19.71 7.43
CA VAL A 271 -21.44 -18.57 7.27
C VAL A 271 -20.88 -17.34 7.99
N LEU A 272 -20.42 -17.51 9.23
CA LEU A 272 -19.85 -16.42 10.01
C LEU A 272 -18.56 -15.87 9.38
N LEU A 273 -17.74 -16.75 8.78
CA LEU A 273 -16.55 -16.40 8.03
C LEU A 273 -16.89 -15.48 6.84
N TYR A 274 -17.89 -15.88 6.06
CA TYR A 274 -18.39 -15.11 4.92
C TYR A 274 -18.93 -13.75 5.37
N LEU A 275 -19.76 -13.70 6.41
CA LEU A 275 -20.29 -12.44 6.95
C LEU A 275 -19.17 -11.56 7.52
N GLY A 276 -18.17 -12.15 8.17
CA GLY A 276 -16.96 -11.44 8.61
C GLY A 276 -16.21 -10.79 7.45
N PHE A 277 -16.06 -11.50 6.32
CA PHE A 277 -15.46 -10.94 5.10
C PHE A 277 -16.32 -9.83 4.47
N VAL A 278 -17.64 -9.91 4.57
CA VAL A 278 -18.51 -8.78 4.14
C VAL A 278 -18.24 -7.55 5.00
N LEU A 279 -18.17 -7.71 6.32
CA LEU A 279 -17.91 -6.59 7.24
C LEU A 279 -16.54 -5.95 6.99
N ASP A 280 -15.54 -6.78 6.68
CA ASP A 280 -14.22 -6.34 6.23
C ASP A 280 -14.27 -5.51 4.94
N CYS A 281 -15.11 -5.88 3.97
CA CYS A 281 -15.32 -5.01 2.81
C CYS A 281 -16.05 -3.71 3.18
N VAL A 282 -17.01 -3.79 4.12
CA VAL A 282 -17.85 -2.67 4.56
C VAL A 282 -17.04 -1.63 5.33
N ASP A 283 -16.02 -1.98 6.10
CA ASP A 283 -15.22 -0.98 6.83
C ASP A 283 -14.52 0.00 5.88
N GLY A 284 -13.93 -0.50 4.80
CA GLY A 284 -13.25 0.29 3.79
C GLY A 284 -14.23 1.04 2.90
N GLN A 285 -15.41 0.47 2.63
CA GLN A 285 -16.51 1.19 1.97
C GLN A 285 -17.02 2.33 2.85
N LEU A 286 -17.19 2.09 4.16
CA LEU A 286 -17.65 3.10 5.12
C LEU A 286 -16.64 4.23 5.28
N ALA A 287 -15.34 3.92 5.32
CA ALA A 287 -14.28 4.93 5.33
C ALA A 287 -14.32 5.80 4.06
N ARG A 288 -14.54 5.19 2.88
CA ARG A 288 -14.67 5.91 1.60
C ARG A 288 -15.95 6.72 1.49
N TYR A 289 -17.07 6.21 2.00
CA TYR A 289 -18.37 6.89 1.98
C TYR A 289 -18.41 8.07 2.95
N THR A 290 -17.90 7.89 4.17
CA THR A 290 -17.89 8.94 5.21
C THR A 290 -16.67 9.86 5.15
N ARG A 291 -15.71 9.56 4.26
CA ARG A 291 -14.41 10.24 4.13
C ARG A 291 -13.58 10.26 5.42
N ARG A 292 -13.83 9.31 6.33
CA ARG A 292 -13.06 9.10 7.56
C ARG A 292 -11.88 8.18 7.29
N PHE A 293 -10.79 8.75 6.78
CA PHE A 293 -9.53 8.04 6.61
C PHE A 293 -8.56 8.38 7.73
N SER A 294 -7.78 7.39 8.17
CA SER A 294 -6.69 7.61 9.09
C SER A 294 -5.53 6.67 8.76
N ALA A 295 -4.30 7.10 9.09
CA ALA A 295 -3.10 6.30 8.82
C ALA A 295 -3.12 5.02 9.68
N PHE A 296 -3.54 5.16 10.94
CA PHE A 296 -3.75 4.04 11.85
C PHE A 296 -4.86 3.11 11.36
N GLY A 297 -6.01 3.63 10.95
CA GLY A 297 -7.15 2.84 10.48
C GLY A 297 -6.77 1.96 9.29
N GLY A 298 -6.11 2.55 8.28
CA GLY A 298 -5.63 1.77 7.15
C GLY A 298 -4.50 0.79 7.50
N TRP A 299 -3.76 0.99 8.61
CA TRP A 299 -2.73 0.04 9.05
C TRP A 299 -3.38 -1.11 9.81
N LEU A 300 -4.32 -0.79 10.70
CA LEU A 300 -5.11 -1.73 11.45
C LEU A 300 -5.84 -2.68 10.52
N ASP A 301 -6.46 -2.16 9.46
CA ASP A 301 -7.08 -2.95 8.38
C ASP A 301 -6.10 -4.00 7.80
N THR A 302 -4.93 -3.54 7.32
CA THR A 302 -3.88 -4.41 6.77
C THR A 302 -3.44 -5.51 7.75
N ILE A 303 -3.28 -5.19 9.03
CA ILE A 303 -2.85 -6.14 10.06
C ILE A 303 -3.99 -7.09 10.44
N ALA A 304 -5.20 -6.57 10.65
CA ALA A 304 -6.38 -7.34 11.03
C ALA A 304 -6.69 -8.40 9.98
N ASP A 305 -6.57 -8.05 8.71
CA ASP A 305 -6.72 -8.95 7.57
C ASP A 305 -5.86 -10.20 7.67
N ARG A 306 -4.58 -10.01 7.99
CA ARG A 306 -3.63 -11.11 8.13
C ARG A 306 -3.84 -11.88 9.42
N ALA A 307 -4.15 -11.18 10.51
CA ALA A 307 -4.45 -11.80 11.78
C ALA A 307 -5.66 -12.75 11.67
N LYS A 308 -6.77 -12.29 11.09
CA LYS A 308 -7.98 -13.08 10.85
C LYS A 308 -7.69 -14.36 10.07
N GLU A 309 -6.95 -14.23 8.97
CA GLU A 309 -6.60 -15.36 8.11
C GLU A 309 -5.83 -16.45 8.88
N TYR A 310 -4.82 -16.07 9.66
CA TYR A 310 -4.01 -17.05 10.40
C TYR A 310 -4.72 -17.58 11.66
N ILE A 311 -5.58 -16.81 12.31
CA ILE A 311 -6.47 -17.31 13.36
C ILE A 311 -7.38 -18.42 12.81
N VAL A 312 -7.89 -18.26 11.59
CA VAL A 312 -8.71 -19.26 10.92
C VAL A 312 -7.90 -20.50 10.56
N TYR A 313 -6.65 -20.36 10.10
CA TYR A 313 -5.75 -21.51 9.90
C TYR A 313 -5.47 -22.26 11.22
N ALA A 314 -5.31 -21.56 12.34
CA ALA A 314 -5.18 -22.19 13.65
C ALA A 314 -6.45 -22.96 14.05
N GLY A 315 -7.63 -22.37 13.84
CA GLY A 315 -8.91 -23.02 14.10
C GLY A 315 -9.09 -24.31 13.28
N LEU A 316 -8.76 -24.25 11.98
CA LEU A 316 -8.77 -25.42 11.10
C LEU A 316 -7.74 -26.47 11.54
N ALA A 317 -6.53 -26.05 11.91
CA ALA A 317 -5.47 -26.96 12.38
C ALA A 317 -5.93 -27.74 13.62
N VAL A 318 -6.50 -27.06 14.61
CA VAL A 318 -7.08 -27.72 15.79
C VAL A 318 -8.23 -28.66 15.40
N GLY A 319 -9.07 -28.27 14.44
CA GLY A 319 -10.15 -29.10 13.93
C GLY A 319 -9.67 -30.39 13.25
N VAL A 320 -8.53 -30.34 12.53
CA VAL A 320 -7.88 -31.52 11.94
C VAL A 320 -7.38 -32.48 13.02
N GLU A 321 -6.66 -31.98 14.02
CA GLU A 321 -6.09 -32.79 15.11
C GLU A 321 -7.19 -33.45 15.95
N ARG A 322 -8.24 -32.70 16.30
CA ARG A 322 -9.37 -33.24 17.09
C ARG A 322 -10.19 -34.28 16.35
N ALA A 323 -10.23 -34.19 15.02
CA ALA A 323 -10.90 -35.16 14.17
C ALA A 323 -9.99 -36.34 13.77
N ASP A 324 -8.75 -36.38 14.26
CA ASP A 324 -7.73 -37.40 13.93
C ASP A 324 -7.51 -37.55 12.41
N LEU A 325 -7.51 -36.41 11.70
CA LEU A 325 -7.40 -36.37 10.24
C LEU A 325 -5.96 -36.18 9.75
N GLY A 326 -4.99 -36.09 10.65
CA GLY A 326 -3.57 -35.90 10.35
C GLY A 326 -2.97 -34.68 11.06
N ASN A 327 -1.83 -34.20 10.55
CA ASN A 327 -1.08 -33.12 11.19
C ASN A 327 -1.60 -31.74 10.79
N GLY A 328 -2.62 -31.28 11.51
CA GLY A 328 -3.29 -30.00 11.27
C GLY A 328 -2.36 -28.81 11.43
N TRP A 329 -1.50 -28.84 12.46
CA TRP A 329 -0.58 -27.74 12.74
C TRP A 329 0.51 -27.60 11.67
N ALA A 330 1.04 -28.70 11.13
CA ALA A 330 2.00 -28.64 10.03
C ALA A 330 1.37 -28.00 8.79
N LEU A 331 0.14 -28.40 8.44
CA LEU A 331 -0.58 -27.83 7.30
C LEU A 331 -0.93 -26.36 7.50
N GLY A 332 -1.45 -25.99 8.68
CA GLY A 332 -1.76 -24.60 9.02
C GLY A 332 -0.52 -23.70 9.04
N THR A 333 0.60 -24.20 9.58
CA THR A 333 1.88 -23.47 9.57
C THR A 333 2.43 -23.31 8.16
N ALA A 334 2.40 -24.38 7.35
CA ALA A 334 2.81 -24.32 5.95
C ALA A 334 1.97 -23.33 5.14
N ALA A 335 0.65 -23.31 5.38
CA ALA A 335 -0.27 -22.37 4.72
C ALA A 335 0.08 -20.93 5.09
N MET A 336 0.28 -20.65 6.38
CA MET A 336 0.68 -19.34 6.87
C MET A 336 2.01 -18.86 6.28
N VAL A 337 3.04 -19.73 6.25
CA VAL A 337 4.36 -19.41 5.69
C VAL A 337 4.27 -19.14 4.19
N LEU A 338 3.66 -20.05 3.42
CA LEU A 338 3.54 -19.92 1.97
C LEU A 338 2.75 -18.66 1.59
N GLN A 339 1.63 -18.43 2.28
CA GLN A 339 0.77 -17.28 2.03
C GLN A 339 1.48 -15.97 2.39
N THR A 340 2.26 -15.93 3.48
CA THR A 340 3.06 -14.75 3.82
C THR A 340 4.13 -14.48 2.78
N VAL A 341 4.93 -15.48 2.41
CA VAL A 341 6.01 -15.31 1.41
C VAL A 341 5.43 -14.83 0.08
N ARG A 342 4.31 -15.41 -0.36
CA ARG A 342 3.60 -14.98 -1.56
C ARG A 342 3.15 -13.51 -1.49
N HIS A 343 2.49 -13.11 -0.40
CA HIS A 343 2.04 -11.72 -0.23
C HIS A 343 3.21 -10.74 -0.19
N MET A 344 4.30 -11.08 0.49
CA MET A 344 5.51 -10.25 0.50
C MET A 344 6.04 -10.06 -0.93
N THR A 345 6.12 -11.13 -1.72
CA THR A 345 6.44 -11.04 -3.15
C THR A 345 5.47 -10.12 -3.89
N ASP A 346 4.16 -10.26 -3.66
CA ASP A 346 3.17 -9.43 -4.36
C ASP A 346 3.28 -7.93 -4.00
N SER A 347 3.51 -7.58 -2.73
CA SER A 347 3.69 -6.19 -2.28
C SER A 347 4.98 -5.57 -2.85
N TRP A 348 6.10 -6.29 -2.83
CA TRP A 348 7.35 -5.81 -3.44
C TRP A 348 7.26 -5.65 -4.95
N TYR A 349 6.53 -6.53 -5.62
CA TYR A 349 6.23 -6.34 -7.04
C TYR A 349 5.39 -5.09 -7.29
N GLY A 350 4.41 -4.82 -6.42
CA GLY A 350 3.63 -3.58 -6.45
C GLY A 350 4.52 -2.35 -6.37
N ALA A 351 5.38 -2.29 -5.35
CA ALA A 351 6.34 -1.20 -5.16
C ALA A 351 7.29 -1.04 -6.36
N LEU A 352 7.82 -2.15 -6.91
CA LEU A 352 8.66 -2.13 -8.10
C LEU A 352 7.92 -1.51 -9.29
N HIS A 353 6.65 -1.90 -9.49
CA HIS A 353 5.86 -1.44 -10.61
C HIS A 353 5.49 0.05 -10.46
N ASP A 354 5.18 0.50 -9.24
CA ASP A 354 4.92 1.91 -8.95
C ASP A 354 6.18 2.76 -9.20
N GLU A 355 7.36 2.28 -8.79
CA GLU A 355 8.62 2.98 -9.06
C GLU A 355 8.96 3.00 -10.56
N ALA A 356 8.64 1.93 -11.29
CA ALA A 356 8.79 1.90 -12.76
C ALA A 356 7.85 2.85 -13.50
N VAL A 357 6.67 3.13 -12.93
CA VAL A 357 5.76 4.14 -13.47
C VAL A 357 6.26 5.56 -13.17
N ARG A 358 6.87 5.79 -12.00
CA ARG A 358 7.47 7.09 -11.65
C ARG A 358 8.72 7.42 -12.46
N ARG A 359 9.48 6.40 -12.87
CA ARG A 359 10.70 6.56 -13.67
C ARG A 359 10.55 5.86 -15.02
N PRO A 360 9.69 6.38 -15.92
CA PRO A 360 9.50 5.80 -17.23
C PRO A 360 10.81 5.84 -18.02
N ARG A 361 11.01 4.84 -18.88
CA ARG A 361 12.22 4.80 -19.72
C ARG A 361 12.26 5.96 -20.69
N PRO A 362 13.46 6.48 -21.00
CA PRO A 362 13.65 7.37 -22.14
C PRO A 362 13.13 6.72 -23.43
N THR A 363 12.38 7.49 -24.21
CA THR A 363 11.91 7.11 -25.54
C THR A 363 13.12 6.74 -26.42
N GLY A 364 13.11 5.54 -27.03
CA GLY A 364 14.20 5.05 -27.89
C GLY A 364 15.13 3.98 -27.29
N SER A 365 14.96 3.61 -26.01
CA SER A 365 15.61 2.40 -25.49
C SER A 365 15.13 1.15 -26.25
N PRO A 366 16.01 0.18 -26.62
CA PRO A 366 15.60 -1.02 -27.35
C PRO A 366 14.54 -1.80 -26.58
N GLY A 367 13.29 -1.65 -27.00
CA GLY A 367 12.13 -2.38 -26.52
C GLY A 367 11.89 -3.63 -27.34
N GLY A 368 11.37 -4.69 -26.74
CA GLY A 368 11.02 -5.93 -27.44
C GLY A 368 11.22 -7.24 -26.68
N GLY A 369 11.76 -7.19 -25.45
CA GLY A 369 11.97 -8.37 -24.62
C GLY A 369 10.67 -9.08 -24.21
N LEU A 370 10.78 -10.37 -23.85
CA LEU A 370 9.63 -11.19 -23.43
C LEU A 370 8.79 -10.54 -22.31
N GLY A 371 9.42 -9.89 -21.34
CA GLY A 371 8.74 -9.19 -20.25
C GLY A 371 7.83 -8.05 -20.71
N GLU A 372 8.22 -7.31 -21.77
CA GLU A 372 7.40 -6.22 -22.32
C GLU A 372 6.22 -6.76 -23.12
N ARG A 373 6.41 -7.85 -23.88
CA ARG A 373 5.32 -8.54 -24.58
C ARG A 373 4.28 -9.04 -23.58
N LEU A 374 4.74 -9.67 -22.50
CA LEU A 374 3.88 -10.12 -21.40
C LEU A 374 3.19 -8.94 -20.70
N GLY A 375 3.88 -7.81 -20.54
CA GLY A 375 3.30 -6.56 -20.04
C GLY A 375 2.14 -6.06 -20.91
N ARG A 376 2.32 -5.99 -22.24
CA ARG A 376 1.28 -5.56 -23.18
C ARG A 376 0.06 -6.50 -23.18
N VAL A 377 0.30 -7.81 -23.20
CA VAL A 377 -0.79 -8.81 -23.09
C VAL A 377 -1.52 -8.67 -21.76
N SER A 378 -0.76 -8.54 -20.68
CA SER A 378 -1.30 -8.34 -19.33
C SER A 378 -2.16 -7.08 -19.23
N ASN A 379 -1.77 -5.98 -19.88
CA ASN A 379 -2.54 -4.73 -19.89
C ASN A 379 -3.80 -4.88 -20.75
N ARG A 380 -3.72 -5.56 -21.90
CA ARG A 380 -4.90 -5.85 -22.74
C ARG A 380 -5.95 -6.69 -21.99
N VAL A 381 -5.53 -7.75 -21.31
CA VAL A 381 -6.43 -8.61 -20.50
C VAL A 381 -7.05 -7.82 -19.34
N GLN A 382 -6.32 -6.85 -18.76
CA GLN A 382 -6.86 -6.00 -17.69
C GLN A 382 -7.84 -4.94 -18.20
N ALA A 383 -7.70 -4.51 -19.45
CA ALA A 383 -8.60 -3.55 -20.08
C ALA A 383 -9.93 -4.20 -20.50
N ASP A 384 -9.91 -5.50 -20.83
CA ASP A 384 -11.10 -6.29 -21.18
C ASP A 384 -11.87 -6.76 -19.92
N THR A 385 -12.38 -5.78 -19.17
CA THR A 385 -13.09 -5.98 -17.91
C THR A 385 -14.33 -6.84 -18.09
N GLY A 386 -14.53 -7.82 -17.21
CA GLY A 386 -15.68 -8.74 -17.26
C GLY A 386 -15.46 -9.98 -18.14
N SER A 387 -14.39 -10.04 -18.93
CA SER A 387 -14.05 -11.24 -19.69
C SER A 387 -13.64 -12.42 -18.79
N LEU A 388 -13.77 -13.65 -19.30
CA LEU A 388 -13.31 -14.85 -18.58
C LEU A 388 -11.80 -14.77 -18.28
N SER A 389 -11.02 -14.25 -19.24
CA SER A 389 -9.57 -14.11 -19.09
C SER A 389 -9.17 -13.10 -18.01
N TYR A 390 -9.95 -12.01 -17.89
CA TYR A 390 -9.82 -11.03 -16.82
C TYR A 390 -10.05 -11.68 -15.46
N TRP A 391 -11.16 -12.41 -15.28
CA TRP A 391 -11.47 -13.06 -14.01
C TRP A 391 -10.51 -14.17 -13.66
N LEU A 392 -10.13 -15.03 -14.61
CA LEU A 392 -9.14 -16.09 -14.39
C LEU A 392 -7.81 -15.50 -13.89
N LYS A 393 -7.35 -14.41 -14.51
CA LYS A 393 -6.12 -13.72 -14.12
C LYS A 393 -6.20 -13.11 -12.73
N ARG A 394 -7.37 -12.64 -12.29
CA ARG A 394 -7.55 -12.11 -10.93
C ARG A 394 -7.61 -13.23 -9.89
N THR A 395 -8.37 -14.28 -10.18
CA THR A 395 -8.59 -15.42 -9.29
C THR A 395 -7.34 -16.28 -9.11
N VAL A 396 -6.48 -16.42 -10.13
CA VAL A 396 -5.25 -17.23 -10.03
C VAL A 396 -4.25 -16.67 -9.00
N VAL A 397 -4.29 -15.36 -8.74
CA VAL A 397 -3.46 -14.73 -7.69
C VAL A 397 -4.02 -15.02 -6.28
N PHE A 398 -5.11 -15.78 -6.19
CA PHE A 398 -5.77 -16.17 -4.95
C PHE A 398 -6.02 -14.98 -4.02
N PRO A 399 -6.82 -13.99 -4.44
CA PRO A 399 -7.12 -12.82 -3.63
C PRO A 399 -7.92 -13.17 -2.39
N ILE A 400 -8.03 -12.23 -1.45
CA ILE A 400 -8.56 -12.51 -0.11
C ILE A 400 -9.99 -13.07 -0.15
N GLY A 401 -10.88 -12.51 -0.97
CA GLY A 401 -12.25 -12.98 -1.12
C GLY A 401 -12.34 -14.43 -1.61
N GLU A 402 -11.53 -14.81 -2.60
CA GLU A 402 -11.46 -16.17 -3.13
C GLU A 402 -10.92 -17.15 -2.08
N ARG A 403 -9.97 -16.72 -1.23
CA ARG A 403 -9.49 -17.56 -0.11
C ARG A 403 -10.59 -17.79 0.91
N TRP A 404 -11.26 -16.73 1.35
CA TRP A 404 -12.38 -16.83 2.28
C TRP A 404 -13.50 -17.72 1.75
N ALA A 405 -13.87 -17.56 0.48
CA ALA A 405 -14.86 -18.39 -0.18
C ALA A 405 -14.44 -19.86 -0.25
N LEU A 406 -13.20 -20.12 -0.66
CA LEU A 406 -12.66 -21.48 -0.71
C LEU A 406 -12.71 -22.13 0.68
N ILE A 407 -12.25 -21.44 1.72
CA ILE A 407 -12.25 -21.95 3.09
C ILE A 407 -13.68 -22.24 3.55
N ALA A 408 -14.59 -21.27 3.44
CA ALA A 408 -15.98 -21.41 3.86
C ALA A 408 -16.69 -22.58 3.16
N LEU A 409 -16.52 -22.72 1.85
CA LEU A 409 -17.13 -23.80 1.08
C LEU A 409 -16.52 -25.15 1.44
N THR A 410 -15.20 -25.27 1.43
CA THR A 410 -14.52 -26.55 1.67
C THR A 410 -14.73 -27.07 3.09
N VAL A 411 -14.69 -26.21 4.10
CA VAL A 411 -14.89 -26.63 5.49
C VAL A 411 -16.35 -27.01 5.76
N ALA A 412 -17.32 -26.30 5.18
CA ALA A 412 -18.74 -26.61 5.34
C ALA A 412 -19.16 -27.90 4.61
N LEU A 413 -18.62 -28.12 3.41
CA LEU A 413 -18.97 -29.27 2.57
C LEU A 413 -18.19 -30.54 2.94
N PHE A 414 -16.96 -30.40 3.41
CA PHE A 414 -16.08 -31.51 3.74
C PHE A 414 -15.65 -31.44 5.20
N ASN A 415 -14.43 -31.00 5.48
CA ASN A 415 -13.83 -30.96 6.81
C ASN A 415 -12.63 -29.98 6.83
N PRO A 416 -12.05 -29.71 8.02
CA PRO A 416 -10.91 -28.81 8.14
C PRO A 416 -9.66 -29.24 7.35
N LEU A 417 -9.42 -30.54 7.17
CA LEU A 417 -8.27 -31.06 6.43
C LEU A 417 -8.33 -30.65 4.96
N VAL A 418 -9.48 -30.93 4.32
CA VAL A 418 -9.71 -30.57 2.91
C VAL A 418 -9.55 -29.06 2.72
N SER A 419 -10.01 -28.26 3.69
CA SER A 419 -9.87 -26.81 3.63
C SER A 419 -8.40 -26.35 3.66
N LEU A 420 -7.60 -26.84 4.60
CA LEU A 420 -6.16 -26.51 4.67
C LEU A 420 -5.39 -26.98 3.43
N VAL A 421 -5.67 -28.19 2.93
CA VAL A 421 -5.06 -28.71 1.71
C VAL A 421 -5.45 -27.86 0.49
N ALA A 422 -6.72 -27.48 0.37
CA ALA A 422 -7.18 -26.64 -0.73
C ALA A 422 -6.50 -25.26 -0.72
N VAL A 423 -6.39 -24.63 0.46
CA VAL A 423 -5.66 -23.37 0.65
C VAL A 423 -4.19 -23.51 0.27
N LEU A 424 -3.52 -24.57 0.71
CA LEU A 424 -2.11 -24.84 0.40
C LEU A 424 -1.87 -25.02 -1.09
N VAL A 425 -2.68 -25.87 -1.74
CA VAL A 425 -2.56 -26.17 -3.17
C VAL A 425 -2.75 -24.89 -3.99
N TRP A 426 -3.83 -24.15 -3.72
CA TRP A 426 -4.10 -22.92 -4.47
C TRP A 426 -3.03 -21.85 -4.18
N SER A 427 -2.59 -21.69 -2.92
CA SER A 427 -1.51 -20.76 -2.58
C SER A 427 -0.21 -21.11 -3.30
N GLY A 428 0.09 -22.40 -3.46
CA GLY A 428 1.25 -22.88 -4.22
C GLY A 428 1.17 -22.54 -5.70
N LEU A 429 0.01 -22.78 -6.32
CA LEU A 429 -0.25 -22.40 -7.72
C LEU A 429 -0.15 -20.88 -7.92
N ALA A 430 -0.75 -20.10 -7.02
CA ALA A 430 -0.69 -18.64 -7.04
C ALA A 430 0.75 -18.13 -6.87
N PHE A 431 1.51 -18.71 -5.96
CA PHE A 431 2.92 -18.35 -5.74
C PHE A 431 3.79 -18.68 -6.96
N ALA A 432 3.61 -19.86 -7.57
CA ALA A 432 4.31 -20.24 -8.79
C ALA A 432 3.97 -19.30 -9.96
N TYR A 433 2.68 -18.96 -10.12
CA TYR A 433 2.22 -17.99 -11.12
C TYR A 433 2.85 -16.61 -10.92
N THR A 434 2.83 -16.09 -9.69
CA THR A 434 3.43 -14.82 -9.32
C THR A 434 4.94 -14.82 -9.62
N LEU A 435 5.68 -15.83 -9.14
CA LEU A 435 7.13 -15.89 -9.31
C LEU A 435 7.53 -15.96 -10.79
N ALA A 436 6.85 -16.78 -11.58
CA ALA A 436 7.13 -16.93 -13.00
C ALA A 436 6.77 -15.67 -13.81
N LEU A 437 5.49 -15.29 -13.83
CA LEU A 437 5.02 -14.23 -14.72
C LEU A 437 5.50 -12.85 -14.28
N ARG A 438 5.42 -12.54 -12.98
CA ARG A 438 5.85 -11.24 -12.46
C ARG A 438 7.37 -11.13 -12.46
N GLY A 439 8.11 -12.22 -12.21
CA GLY A 439 9.56 -12.27 -12.35
C GLY A 439 10.02 -11.96 -13.79
N LEU A 440 9.34 -12.51 -14.80
CA LEU A 440 9.63 -12.20 -16.21
C LEU A 440 9.33 -10.74 -16.57
N ARG A 441 8.22 -10.18 -16.08
CA ARG A 441 7.87 -8.76 -16.28
C ARG A 441 8.82 -7.81 -15.54
N ALA A 442 9.25 -8.16 -14.33
CA ALA A 442 10.16 -7.34 -13.53
C ALA A 442 11.51 -7.12 -14.22
N ARG A 443 12.02 -8.15 -14.93
CA ARG A 443 13.25 -8.03 -15.73
C ARG A 443 13.19 -6.93 -16.79
N SER A 444 12.02 -6.64 -17.33
CA SER A 444 11.82 -5.55 -18.29
C SER A 444 11.51 -4.21 -17.66
N MET A 445 11.48 -4.05 -16.33
CA MET A 445 11.30 -2.75 -15.69
C MET A 445 12.65 -2.04 -15.50
N ARG A 446 13.70 -2.76 -15.08
CA ARG A 446 15.07 -2.24 -14.83
C ARG A 446 15.11 -1.09 -13.81
N VAL A 447 14.40 -1.28 -12.70
CA VAL A 447 14.31 -0.29 -11.62
C VAL A 447 14.81 -0.91 -10.33
N PRO A 448 15.78 -0.30 -9.63
CA PRO A 448 16.31 -0.83 -8.38
C PRO A 448 15.45 -0.40 -7.19
N VAL A 449 14.25 -0.96 -7.05
CA VAL A 449 13.27 -0.53 -6.02
C VAL A 449 13.80 -0.61 -4.59
N LEU A 450 14.68 -1.56 -4.28
CA LEU A 450 15.28 -1.66 -2.94
C LEU A 450 16.32 -0.56 -2.68
N ALA A 451 16.86 0.07 -3.72
CA ALA A 451 17.75 1.22 -3.59
C ALA A 451 16.99 2.53 -3.36
N THR A 452 15.67 2.56 -3.52
CA THR A 452 14.83 3.75 -3.27
C THR A 452 14.27 3.80 -1.85
N VAL A 453 14.55 2.79 -1.03
CA VAL A 453 14.11 2.67 0.36
C VAL A 453 15.27 2.19 1.24
N ASP A 454 15.08 2.21 2.57
CA ASP A 454 16.03 1.59 3.49
C ASP A 454 15.97 0.06 3.34
N ALA A 455 16.85 -0.50 2.51
CA ALA A 455 16.94 -1.93 2.28
C ALA A 455 17.19 -2.71 3.58
N SER A 456 17.96 -2.16 4.52
CA SER A 456 18.28 -2.83 5.78
C SER A 456 17.04 -2.96 6.66
N LEU A 457 16.20 -1.92 6.72
CA LEU A 457 14.92 -1.95 7.42
C LEU A 457 14.00 -3.02 6.83
N HIS A 458 13.87 -3.04 5.51
CA HIS A 458 12.92 -3.90 4.81
C HIS A 458 13.37 -5.36 4.68
N ARG A 459 14.69 -5.59 4.72
CA ARG A 459 15.29 -6.91 4.96
C ARG A 459 15.16 -7.36 6.42
N ASP A 460 14.80 -6.46 7.33
CA ASP A 460 14.82 -6.65 8.79
C ASP A 460 16.22 -7.02 9.32
N ASP A 461 17.27 -6.38 8.79
CA ASP A 461 18.66 -6.67 9.15
C ASP A 461 19.00 -6.15 10.55
N GLY A 462 19.41 -7.07 11.41
CA GLY A 462 19.95 -6.84 12.75
C GLY A 462 21.49 -6.75 12.77
N PRO A 463 22.10 -6.85 13.97
CA PRO A 463 23.51 -6.55 14.16
C PRO A 463 24.48 -7.45 13.38
N VAL A 464 24.18 -8.75 13.27
CA VAL A 464 25.05 -9.74 12.61
C VAL A 464 25.03 -9.52 11.10
N ALA A 465 23.84 -9.34 10.51
CA ALA A 465 23.69 -9.03 9.10
C ALA A 465 24.47 -7.74 8.75
N ARG A 466 24.28 -6.66 9.51
CA ARG A 466 24.98 -5.37 9.29
C ARG A 466 26.50 -5.49 9.42
N LEU A 467 26.99 -6.33 10.32
CA LEU A 467 28.43 -6.58 10.47
C LEU A 467 28.99 -7.33 9.25
N LEU A 468 28.31 -8.42 8.84
CA LEU A 468 28.71 -9.25 7.72
C LEU A 468 28.59 -8.53 6.37
N GLY A 469 27.65 -7.59 6.23
CA GLY A 469 27.49 -6.80 5.01
C GLY A 469 28.77 -6.08 4.58
N ARG A 470 29.55 -5.57 5.53
CA ARG A 470 30.84 -4.90 5.27
C ARG A 470 31.86 -5.83 4.59
N VAL A 471 31.76 -7.13 4.83
CA VAL A 471 32.63 -8.16 4.23
C VAL A 471 32.02 -8.69 2.95
N GLY A 472 30.69 -8.83 2.91
CA GLY A 472 29.92 -9.40 1.82
C GLY A 472 29.84 -8.54 0.55
N GLU A 473 30.14 -7.23 0.63
CA GLU A 473 30.34 -6.36 -0.54
C GLU A 473 31.34 -6.93 -1.57
N ARG A 474 32.25 -7.80 -1.13
CA ARG A 474 33.31 -8.41 -1.97
C ARG A 474 32.91 -9.75 -2.59
N LEU A 475 31.73 -10.27 -2.28
CA LEU A 475 31.27 -11.55 -2.83
C LEU A 475 30.81 -11.39 -4.29
N PRO A 476 31.11 -12.35 -5.17
CA PRO A 476 30.67 -12.32 -6.57
C PRO A 476 29.16 -12.62 -6.73
N LEU A 477 28.51 -13.14 -5.69
CA LEU A 477 27.08 -13.45 -5.68
C LEU A 477 26.28 -12.24 -5.20
N GLY A 478 25.26 -11.86 -5.97
CA GLY A 478 24.31 -10.82 -5.57
C GLY A 478 23.46 -11.20 -4.34
N PRO A 479 22.70 -10.24 -3.78
CA PRO A 479 21.94 -10.44 -2.55
C PRO A 479 20.82 -11.49 -2.69
N LEU A 480 20.19 -11.58 -3.86
CA LEU A 480 19.11 -12.55 -4.10
C LEU A 480 19.59 -14.01 -4.11
N PRO A 481 20.62 -14.42 -4.88
CA PRO A 481 21.17 -15.77 -4.78
C PRO A 481 21.49 -16.20 -3.34
N LEU A 482 22.09 -15.32 -2.55
CA LEU A 482 22.43 -15.60 -1.15
C LEU A 482 21.17 -15.82 -0.30
N ALA A 483 20.14 -14.97 -0.44
CA ALA A 483 18.88 -15.14 0.27
C ALA A 483 18.11 -16.41 -0.16
N VAL A 484 18.17 -16.78 -1.44
CA VAL A 484 17.55 -18.02 -1.95
C VAL A 484 18.30 -19.26 -1.44
N LEU A 485 19.63 -19.26 -1.46
CA LEU A 485 20.43 -20.36 -0.91
C LEU A 485 20.15 -20.56 0.58
N ALA A 486 20.01 -19.46 1.33
CA ALA A 486 19.58 -19.47 2.72
C ALA A 486 18.19 -20.13 2.89
N ALA A 487 17.20 -19.73 2.09
CA ALA A 487 15.86 -20.33 2.13
C ALA A 487 15.87 -21.82 1.79
N LEU A 488 16.63 -22.23 0.78
CA LEU A 488 16.78 -23.63 0.39
C LEU A 488 17.46 -24.44 1.49
N ALA A 489 18.51 -23.92 2.13
CA ALA A 489 19.19 -24.58 3.24
C ALA A 489 18.25 -24.79 4.44
N ALA A 490 17.42 -23.79 4.77
CA ALA A 490 16.38 -23.92 5.79
C ALA A 490 15.33 -24.98 5.42
N GLY A 491 14.89 -25.02 4.16
CA GLY A 491 13.94 -26.03 3.68
C GLY A 491 14.51 -27.45 3.72
N VAL A 492 15.77 -27.65 3.31
CA VAL A 492 16.45 -28.96 3.37
C VAL A 492 16.61 -29.44 4.82
N ALA A 493 16.86 -28.53 5.77
CA ALA A 493 16.98 -28.88 7.18
C ALA A 493 15.69 -29.45 7.80
N LEU A 494 14.52 -29.22 7.20
CA LEU A 494 13.26 -29.81 7.66
C LEU A 494 13.24 -31.34 7.50
N LEU A 495 13.89 -31.88 6.46
CA LEU A 495 13.88 -33.32 6.16
C LEU A 495 14.44 -34.15 7.34
N PRO A 496 15.67 -33.91 7.85
CA PRO A 496 16.17 -34.62 9.01
C PRO A 496 15.49 -34.16 10.31
N ALA A 497 15.01 -32.91 10.41
CA ALA A 497 14.32 -32.42 11.60
C ALA A 497 13.02 -33.19 11.87
N TRP A 498 12.28 -33.56 10.83
CA TRP A 498 11.09 -34.41 10.94
C TRP A 498 11.41 -35.87 11.27
N ALA A 499 12.64 -36.32 10.98
CA ALA A 499 13.13 -37.65 11.34
C ALA A 499 13.66 -37.74 12.79
N GLY A 500 13.61 -36.65 13.57
CA GLY A 500 13.96 -36.65 15.00
C GLY A 500 15.46 -36.71 15.34
N GLN A 501 16.36 -36.57 14.35
CA GLN A 501 17.81 -36.69 14.53
C GLN A 501 18.59 -35.54 13.86
N ALA A 502 18.27 -34.28 14.19
CA ALA A 502 18.80 -33.14 13.42
C ALA A 502 19.19 -31.90 14.21
N ARG A 503 19.42 -31.97 15.53
CA ARG A 503 19.84 -30.78 16.30
C ARG A 503 21.11 -30.13 15.74
N ILE A 504 22.13 -30.94 15.42
CA ILE A 504 23.39 -30.45 14.83
C ILE A 504 23.15 -29.89 13.43
N VAL A 505 22.40 -30.59 12.58
CA VAL A 505 22.08 -30.11 11.22
C VAL A 505 21.35 -28.77 11.29
N THR A 506 20.36 -28.65 12.18
CA THR A 506 19.59 -27.42 12.37
C THR A 506 20.50 -26.29 12.87
N LEU A 507 21.37 -26.56 13.84
CA LEU A 507 22.34 -25.57 14.32
C LEU A 507 23.29 -25.10 13.19
N VAL A 508 23.83 -26.04 12.40
CA VAL A 508 24.69 -25.74 11.25
C VAL A 508 23.93 -24.90 10.22
N THR A 509 22.68 -25.25 9.90
CA THR A 509 21.83 -24.47 9.01
C THR A 509 21.62 -23.06 9.55
N GLY A 510 21.41 -22.87 10.85
CA GLY A 510 21.30 -21.55 11.46
C GLY A 510 22.56 -20.70 11.30
N VAL A 511 23.74 -21.30 11.50
CA VAL A 511 25.03 -20.63 11.24
C VAL A 511 25.19 -20.28 9.76
N VAL A 512 24.87 -21.21 8.86
CA VAL A 512 24.92 -20.98 7.41
C VAL A 512 23.97 -19.86 6.98
N LEU A 513 22.75 -19.82 7.52
CA LEU A 513 21.78 -18.74 7.28
C LEU A 513 22.36 -17.37 7.64
N LEU A 514 22.91 -17.25 8.85
CA LEU A 514 23.53 -16.01 9.34
C LEU A 514 24.67 -15.56 8.42
N LEU A 515 25.58 -16.47 8.07
CA LEU A 515 26.75 -16.16 7.24
C LEU A 515 26.37 -15.83 5.80
N VAL A 516 25.55 -16.67 5.15
CA VAL A 516 25.22 -16.55 3.73
C VAL A 516 24.27 -15.37 3.50
N ALA A 517 23.11 -15.34 4.17
CA ALA A 517 22.12 -14.30 3.93
C ALA A 517 22.53 -12.95 4.54
N GLY A 518 23.27 -12.96 5.65
CA GLY A 518 23.84 -11.78 6.29
C GLY A 518 24.91 -11.09 5.43
N SER A 519 25.75 -11.86 4.74
CA SER A 519 26.74 -11.28 3.79
C SER A 519 26.08 -10.52 2.64
N GLY A 520 24.88 -10.92 2.22
CA GLY A 520 24.13 -10.21 1.18
C GLY A 520 23.63 -8.83 1.60
N SER A 521 23.74 -8.41 2.86
CA SER A 521 23.19 -7.13 3.34
C SER A 521 23.94 -5.90 2.82
N GLY A 522 25.26 -5.99 2.60
CA GLY A 522 26.08 -4.89 2.09
C GLY A 522 26.09 -4.78 0.56
N ALA A 523 25.59 -5.79 -0.16
CA ALA A 523 25.57 -5.77 -1.62
C ALA A 523 24.57 -4.72 -2.14
N PRO A 524 24.87 -4.02 -3.25
CA PRO A 524 23.92 -3.11 -3.86
C PRO A 524 22.72 -3.89 -4.42
N HIS A 525 21.52 -3.64 -3.88
CA HIS A 525 20.25 -4.27 -4.30
C HIS A 525 19.70 -3.72 -5.62
N SER A 526 20.56 -3.62 -6.63
CA SER A 526 20.25 -3.03 -7.93
C SER A 526 19.86 -4.07 -8.99
N GLY A 527 19.90 -5.36 -8.65
CA GLY A 527 19.54 -6.44 -9.55
C GLY A 527 18.05 -6.40 -9.95
N PRO A 528 17.71 -6.85 -11.18
CA PRO A 528 16.35 -6.79 -11.70
C PRO A 528 15.33 -7.65 -10.94
N LEU A 529 15.81 -8.56 -10.10
CA LEU A 529 15.00 -9.43 -9.25
C LEU A 529 15.26 -9.21 -7.75
N ASP A 530 16.09 -8.26 -7.37
CA ASP A 530 16.48 -8.09 -5.96
C ASP A 530 15.29 -7.72 -5.06
N TRP A 531 14.20 -7.21 -5.64
CA TRP A 531 12.90 -7.05 -4.96
C TRP A 531 12.35 -8.33 -4.33
N LEU A 532 12.85 -9.52 -4.71
CA LEU A 532 12.51 -10.81 -4.08
C LEU A 532 13.31 -11.11 -2.81
N VAL A 533 14.38 -10.36 -2.52
CA VAL A 533 15.27 -10.59 -1.35
C VAL A 533 14.49 -10.62 -0.04
N PRO A 534 13.59 -9.65 0.27
CA PRO A 534 12.83 -9.69 1.52
C PRO A 534 11.99 -10.95 1.64
N ALA A 535 11.26 -11.35 0.59
CA ALA A 535 10.44 -12.55 0.60
C ALA A 535 11.27 -13.84 0.78
N ALA A 536 12.45 -13.92 0.17
CA ALA A 536 13.37 -15.05 0.35
C ALA A 536 13.92 -15.12 1.78
N LEU A 537 14.26 -13.99 2.40
CA LEU A 537 14.69 -13.94 3.80
C LEU A 537 13.55 -14.34 4.75
N ARG A 538 12.30 -13.93 4.49
CA ARG A 538 11.13 -14.41 5.25
C ARG A 538 10.98 -15.92 5.15
N ALA A 539 11.10 -16.49 3.95
CA ALA A 539 11.05 -17.94 3.77
C ALA A 539 12.17 -18.64 4.57
N ALA A 540 13.40 -18.14 4.49
CA ALA A 540 14.54 -18.68 5.22
C ALA A 540 14.32 -18.67 6.74
N GLU A 541 13.88 -17.54 7.28
CA GLU A 541 13.60 -17.39 8.70
C GLU A 541 12.48 -18.32 9.16
N TYR A 542 11.35 -18.34 8.45
CA TYR A 542 10.19 -19.10 8.89
C TYR A 542 10.43 -20.60 8.84
N LEU A 543 11.06 -21.08 7.77
CA LEU A 543 11.45 -22.49 7.64
C LEU A 543 12.44 -22.88 8.74
N PHE A 544 13.34 -21.98 9.14
CA PHE A 544 14.26 -22.23 10.24
C PHE A 544 13.55 -22.36 11.58
N VAL A 545 12.59 -21.48 11.90
CA VAL A 545 11.79 -21.58 13.13
C VAL A 545 11.09 -22.95 13.22
N ILE A 546 10.54 -23.42 12.09
CA ILE A 546 9.91 -24.75 12.00
C ILE A 546 10.94 -25.85 12.24
N ALA A 547 12.12 -25.78 11.60
CA ALA A 547 13.18 -26.76 11.78
C ALA A 547 13.68 -26.83 13.25
N VAL A 548 13.81 -25.68 13.92
CA VAL A 548 14.17 -25.60 15.34
C VAL A 548 13.13 -26.30 16.21
N ALA A 549 11.85 -25.96 16.04
CA ALA A 549 10.78 -26.56 16.85
C ALA A 549 10.68 -28.08 16.60
N SER A 550 10.73 -28.52 15.33
CA SER A 550 10.69 -29.94 14.97
C SER A 550 11.89 -30.72 15.51
N SER A 551 13.12 -30.21 15.33
CA SER A 551 14.34 -30.90 15.79
C SER A 551 14.48 -30.99 17.31
N ALA A 552 13.81 -30.09 18.04
CA ALA A 552 13.76 -30.10 19.49
C ALA A 552 12.53 -30.84 20.05
N GLY A 553 11.64 -31.36 19.21
CA GLY A 553 10.43 -32.09 19.64
C GLY A 553 9.39 -31.20 20.32
N ILE A 554 9.38 -29.91 19.99
CA ILE A 554 8.51 -28.90 20.61
C ILE A 554 7.12 -28.91 19.95
N PRO A 555 6.03 -28.68 20.70
CA PRO A 555 4.69 -28.60 20.13
C PRO A 555 4.60 -27.63 18.95
N PRO A 556 4.08 -28.05 17.79
CA PRO A 556 3.96 -27.19 16.59
C PRO A 556 3.18 -25.89 16.82
N LEU A 557 2.24 -25.88 17.78
CA LEU A 557 1.54 -24.68 18.22
C LEU A 557 2.50 -23.55 18.64
N LEU A 558 3.59 -23.86 19.35
CA LEU A 558 4.53 -22.83 19.80
C LEU A 558 5.28 -22.20 18.61
N ALA A 559 5.65 -23.01 17.61
CA ALA A 559 6.22 -22.49 16.37
C ALA A 559 5.20 -21.64 15.59
N PHE A 560 3.94 -22.09 15.52
CA PHE A 560 2.86 -21.36 14.88
C PHE A 560 2.65 -19.98 15.51
N VAL A 561 2.56 -19.89 16.83
CA VAL A 561 2.32 -18.62 17.53
C VAL A 561 3.53 -17.68 17.41
N LEU A 562 4.76 -18.18 17.52
CA LEU A 562 5.95 -17.36 17.28
C LEU A 562 5.95 -16.81 15.85
N LEU A 563 5.71 -17.68 14.86
CA LEU A 563 5.65 -17.27 13.46
C LEU A 563 4.55 -16.26 13.21
N PHE A 564 3.36 -16.44 13.79
CA PHE A 564 2.27 -15.48 13.72
C PHE A 564 2.74 -14.09 14.14
N VAL A 565 3.38 -13.96 15.31
CA VAL A 565 3.90 -12.67 15.81
C VAL A 565 4.98 -12.10 14.89
N VAL A 566 5.97 -12.91 14.50
CA VAL A 566 7.04 -12.48 13.58
C VAL A 566 6.46 -12.01 12.23
N ILE A 567 5.42 -12.69 11.74
CA ILE A 567 4.73 -12.32 10.50
C ILE A 567 4.02 -10.98 10.64
N LEU A 568 3.36 -10.69 11.78
CA LEU A 568 2.77 -9.37 12.03
C LEU A 568 3.81 -8.24 11.97
N HIS A 569 5.01 -8.48 12.54
CA HIS A 569 6.12 -7.53 12.41
C HIS A 569 6.51 -7.28 10.94
N HIS A 570 6.54 -8.31 10.12
CA HIS A 570 6.87 -8.18 8.71
C HIS A 570 5.76 -7.51 7.90
N TYR A 571 4.49 -7.75 8.22
CA TYR A 571 3.39 -6.99 7.61
C TYR A 571 3.39 -5.51 8.02
N ASP A 572 3.84 -5.17 9.23
CA ASP A 572 4.06 -3.75 9.58
C ASP A 572 5.11 -3.11 8.67
N LEU A 573 6.21 -3.81 8.36
CA LEU A 573 7.21 -3.31 7.41
C LEU A 573 6.63 -3.15 5.99
N THR A 574 5.76 -4.07 5.56
CA THR A 574 5.06 -3.97 4.28
C THR A 574 4.08 -2.80 4.25
N ALA A 575 3.30 -2.60 5.31
CA ALA A 575 2.40 -1.46 5.42
C ALA A 575 3.18 -0.12 5.39
N ARG A 576 4.38 -0.09 5.99
CA ARG A 576 5.27 1.08 5.92
C ARG A 576 5.84 1.29 4.53
N LEU A 577 6.19 0.23 3.80
CA LEU A 577 6.62 0.30 2.40
C LEU A 577 5.52 0.92 1.52
N GLU A 578 4.31 0.35 1.58
CA GLU A 578 3.18 0.75 0.74
C GLU A 578 2.74 2.20 1.02
N LYS A 579 2.84 2.63 2.28
CA LYS A 579 2.46 3.99 2.71
C LYS A 579 3.62 4.97 2.78
N ARG A 580 4.84 4.54 2.41
CA ARG A 580 6.09 5.32 2.55
C ARG A 580 6.26 5.94 3.93
N ALA A 581 5.90 5.18 4.97
CA ALA A 581 5.94 5.64 6.35
C ALA A 581 7.34 5.43 6.96
N ALA A 582 7.68 6.29 7.93
CA ALA A 582 8.94 6.21 8.66
C ALA A 582 9.11 4.86 9.39
N PRO A 583 10.35 4.47 9.74
CA PRO A 583 10.60 3.28 10.54
C PRO A 583 9.83 3.31 11.86
N ARG A 584 9.40 2.14 12.35
CA ARG A 584 8.72 2.07 13.65
C ARG A 584 9.66 2.51 14.79
N PRO A 585 9.15 3.24 15.79
CA PRO A 585 9.82 3.34 17.07
C PRO A 585 10.17 1.94 17.60
N LEU A 586 11.31 1.82 18.26
CA LEU A 586 11.79 0.56 18.85
C LEU A 586 12.11 -0.56 17.84
N HIS A 587 12.18 -0.30 16.53
CA HIS A 587 12.50 -1.33 15.53
C HIS A 587 13.76 -2.12 15.86
N VAL A 588 14.82 -1.43 16.30
CA VAL A 588 16.12 -2.05 16.60
C VAL A 588 16.00 -3.12 17.69
N PHE A 589 15.04 -3.00 18.60
CA PHE A 589 14.83 -3.96 19.69
C PHE A 589 14.16 -5.26 19.24
N SER A 590 13.63 -5.38 18.02
CA SER A 590 13.15 -6.67 17.50
C SER A 590 14.29 -7.62 17.08
N GLY A 591 15.54 -7.18 17.19
CA GLY A 591 16.75 -7.99 16.96
C GLY A 591 17.06 -8.31 15.49
N GLY A 592 16.19 -7.91 14.55
CA GLY A 592 16.28 -8.32 13.16
C GLY A 592 16.06 -9.83 12.96
N TRP A 593 16.00 -10.28 11.71
CA TRP A 593 15.86 -11.71 11.40
C TRP A 593 17.06 -12.50 11.92
N ASP A 594 18.28 -11.99 11.74
CA ASP A 594 19.55 -12.60 12.15
C ASP A 594 19.69 -12.69 13.68
N GLY A 595 19.28 -11.69 14.45
CA GLY A 595 19.28 -11.79 15.91
C GLY A 595 18.33 -12.88 16.41
N ARG A 596 17.16 -13.03 15.77
CA ARG A 596 16.22 -14.12 16.09
C ARG A 596 16.77 -15.49 15.73
N ILE A 597 17.42 -15.65 14.58
CA ILE A 597 18.12 -16.90 14.21
C ILE A 597 19.23 -17.23 15.22
N ALA A 598 20.06 -16.24 15.59
CA ALA A 598 21.15 -16.44 16.55
C ALA A 598 20.64 -16.87 17.94
N LEU A 599 19.54 -16.26 18.41
CA LEU A 599 18.90 -16.62 19.68
C LEU A 599 18.37 -18.06 19.65
N LEU A 600 17.75 -18.48 18.55
CA LEU A 600 17.28 -19.86 18.39
C LEU A 600 18.43 -20.87 18.32
N CYS A 601 19.54 -20.53 17.66
CA CYS A 601 20.77 -21.33 17.70
C CYS A 601 21.30 -21.49 19.13
N ALA A 602 21.36 -20.39 19.90
CA ALA A 602 21.76 -20.43 21.29
C ALA A 602 20.81 -21.29 22.14
N ALA A 603 19.50 -21.21 21.90
CA ALA A 603 18.51 -22.03 22.57
C ALA A 603 18.67 -23.53 22.29
N ILE A 604 19.06 -23.91 21.06
CA ILE A 604 19.41 -25.30 20.74
C ILE A 604 20.63 -25.76 21.55
N ILE A 605 21.69 -24.95 21.58
CA ILE A 605 22.93 -25.27 22.32
C ILE A 605 22.65 -25.46 23.81
N LEU A 606 21.87 -24.55 24.38
CA LEU A 606 21.50 -24.54 25.80
C LEU A 606 20.37 -25.52 26.14
N SER A 607 19.75 -26.15 25.14
CA SER A 607 18.60 -27.05 25.29
C SER A 607 17.39 -26.42 26.00
N VAL A 608 17.09 -25.16 25.69
CA VAL A 608 15.97 -24.37 26.26
C VAL A 608 15.04 -23.81 25.17
N VAL A 609 14.80 -24.60 24.12
CA VAL A 609 14.07 -24.15 22.92
C VAL A 609 12.63 -23.73 23.23
N ASP A 610 11.92 -24.48 24.07
CA ASP A 610 10.58 -24.16 24.54
C ASP A 610 10.51 -22.80 25.23
N VAL A 611 11.40 -22.56 26.20
CA VAL A 611 11.50 -21.30 26.93
C VAL A 611 11.82 -20.16 25.96
N ALA A 612 12.74 -20.38 25.02
CA ALA A 612 13.09 -19.39 24.01
C ALA A 612 11.90 -19.04 23.11
N LEU A 613 11.15 -20.02 22.59
CA LEU A 613 9.97 -19.75 21.75
C LEU A 613 8.91 -18.94 22.49
N VAL A 614 8.61 -19.29 23.74
CA VAL A 614 7.62 -18.57 24.57
C VAL A 614 8.08 -17.15 24.89
N ALA A 615 9.33 -17.00 25.36
CA ALA A 615 9.90 -15.71 25.70
C ALA A 615 9.99 -14.79 24.47
N MET A 616 10.45 -15.30 23.32
CA MET A 616 10.50 -14.56 22.07
C MET A 616 9.11 -14.14 21.62
N THR A 617 8.11 -15.02 21.71
CA THR A 617 6.73 -14.70 21.34
C THR A 617 6.20 -13.52 22.15
N GLY A 618 6.30 -13.57 23.49
CA GLY A 618 5.82 -12.50 24.36
C GLY A 618 6.58 -11.19 24.16
N TYR A 619 7.92 -11.26 24.06
CA TYR A 619 8.77 -10.10 23.84
C TYR A 619 8.49 -9.42 22.50
N LEU A 620 8.47 -10.18 21.41
CA LEU A 620 8.22 -9.64 20.07
C LEU A 620 6.80 -9.08 19.97
N PHE A 621 5.79 -9.78 20.51
CA PHE A 621 4.42 -9.27 20.51
C PHE A 621 4.31 -7.93 21.24
N LEU A 622 4.96 -7.79 22.40
CA LEU A 622 5.02 -6.53 23.12
C LEU A 622 5.70 -5.43 22.28
N MET A 623 6.83 -5.74 21.64
CA MET A 623 7.54 -4.78 20.77
C MET A 623 6.71 -4.38 19.54
N PHE A 624 5.96 -5.32 18.97
CA PHE A 624 5.03 -5.06 17.88
C PHE A 624 3.93 -4.09 18.33
N VAL A 625 3.22 -4.42 19.40
CA VAL A 625 2.10 -3.60 19.90
C VAL A 625 2.60 -2.21 20.30
N ALA A 626 3.65 -2.13 21.13
CA ALA A 626 4.20 -0.86 21.58
C ALA A 626 4.76 -0.02 20.43
N GLY A 627 5.57 -0.61 19.54
CA GLY A 627 6.22 0.10 18.44
C GLY A 627 5.25 0.52 17.32
N SER A 628 4.35 -0.38 16.91
CA SER A 628 3.41 -0.09 15.82
C SER A 628 2.30 0.86 16.23
N ILE A 629 1.67 0.68 17.40
CA ILE A 629 0.60 1.59 17.85
C ILE A 629 1.17 3.00 18.04
N THR A 630 2.30 3.14 18.74
CA THR A 630 2.92 4.47 18.94
C THR A 630 3.36 5.10 17.62
N GLY A 631 3.93 4.32 16.69
CA GLY A 631 4.37 4.82 15.40
C GLY A 631 3.23 5.34 14.52
N TRP A 632 2.13 4.58 14.40
CA TRP A 632 1.01 4.94 13.52
C TRP A 632 0.09 6.00 14.12
N THR A 633 -0.07 6.04 15.44
CA THR A 633 -0.79 7.14 16.12
C THR A 633 0.02 8.44 16.12
N ALA A 634 1.34 8.37 16.32
CA ALA A 634 2.20 9.55 16.23
C ALA A 634 2.21 10.15 14.82
N ALA A 635 2.15 9.31 13.78
CA ALA A 635 2.04 9.76 12.39
C ALA A 635 0.76 10.57 12.10
N GLU A 636 -0.30 10.40 12.89
CA GLU A 636 -1.51 11.22 12.80
C GLU A 636 -1.35 12.59 13.48
N SER A 637 -0.53 12.65 14.53
CA SER A 637 -0.33 13.86 15.36
C SER A 637 0.81 14.78 14.92
N ARG A 638 1.76 14.29 14.11
CA ARG A 638 2.97 15.04 13.75
C ARG A 638 2.84 15.77 12.41
N PRO A 639 3.13 17.08 12.35
CA PRO A 639 3.68 17.68 11.13
C PRO A 639 4.93 16.89 10.72
N SER A 640 4.97 16.35 9.50
CA SER A 640 6.09 15.55 9.01
C SER A 640 7.41 16.34 9.12
N PRO A 641 8.46 15.78 9.73
CA PRO A 641 9.72 16.47 9.94
C PRO A 641 10.56 16.49 8.65
N GLY A 642 10.69 17.68 8.05
CA GLY A 642 11.62 17.98 6.95
C GLY A 642 12.73 18.96 7.32
N LEU A 643 13.00 19.16 8.61
CA LEU A 643 14.12 19.96 9.10
C LEU A 643 15.09 19.07 9.87
N ALA A 644 16.19 18.68 9.22
CA ALA A 644 17.55 18.56 9.75
C ALA A 644 18.36 17.49 9.00
N ALA A 645 19.03 17.90 7.93
CA ALA A 645 20.38 17.44 7.58
C ALA A 645 20.88 18.21 6.35
N GLY A 646 21.35 19.45 6.55
CA GLY A 646 21.93 20.25 5.48
C GLY A 646 22.61 21.52 6.00
N ARG A 647 23.94 21.43 6.21
CA ARG A 647 24.92 22.53 6.31
C ARG A 647 24.81 23.49 7.51
N GLU A 648 25.61 23.20 8.55
CA GLU A 648 26.48 24.24 9.13
C GLU A 648 27.84 24.15 8.46
N LEU A 649 27.99 24.87 7.35
CA LEU A 649 29.28 25.41 6.91
C LEU A 649 29.10 26.91 6.98
N THR A 650 29.41 27.48 8.14
CA THR A 650 29.51 28.92 8.34
C THR A 650 30.55 29.49 7.40
N SER A 651 30.09 30.25 6.40
CA SER A 651 30.92 31.19 5.66
C SER A 651 31.21 32.39 6.56
N THR A 652 32.43 32.48 7.07
CA THR A 652 32.99 33.77 7.50
C THR A 652 33.74 34.37 6.32
N GLY A 653 33.07 35.23 5.55
CA GLY A 653 33.70 36.34 4.84
C GLY A 653 33.07 37.61 5.41
N GLY A 654 33.75 38.67 5.77
CA GLY A 654 35.13 39.10 5.61
C GLY A 654 35.13 40.59 5.98
N GLY A 655 36.27 41.13 6.41
CA GLY A 655 36.42 42.59 6.47
C GLY A 655 37.19 43.13 7.66
N THR A 656 38.39 43.60 7.33
CA THR A 656 39.00 44.86 7.79
C THR A 656 39.73 44.94 9.14
N GLU A 657 41.01 45.33 8.97
CA GLU A 657 41.81 46.27 9.77
C GLU A 657 42.82 45.77 10.82
N ARG A 658 44.09 45.93 10.41
CA ARG A 658 45.17 46.68 11.08
C ARG A 658 45.81 46.10 12.36
N ARG A 659 47.14 46.07 12.24
CA ARG A 659 48.19 46.53 13.17
C ARG A 659 48.73 45.57 14.24
N ASN A 660 50.03 45.36 14.04
CA ASN A 660 51.12 45.56 14.99
C ASN A 660 51.68 44.33 15.74
N ARG A 661 52.93 44.07 15.35
CA ARG A 661 54.08 43.50 16.07
C ARG A 661 54.19 41.98 16.10
#